data_AF-A0A840NI24-F1
#
_entry.id   AF-A0A840NI24-F1
#
_cell.length_a   1.000
_cell.length_b   1.000
_cell.length_c   1.000
_cell.angle_alpha   90.00
_cell.angle_beta   90.00
_cell.angle_gamma   90.00
#
_symmetry.space_group_name_H-M   'P 1'
#
loop_
_entity.id
_entity.type
_entity.pdbx_description
1 polymer ?
#
loop_
_entity_poly.entity_id
_entity_poly.type
_entity_poly.pdbx_seq_one_letter_code
_entity_poly.pdbx_strand_id
1 'polypeptide(L)'
;MTDARASDGLTEAERALLAAYRERRRSATPDSATARSDSAEGAESDTPGPGTSPLASAEPADADERLLLEKWRSWRDRPLTRPPWFAALRQRIGTDPAPPVPATGLADDSGYRADAASRFAGMLLGAACAEFTVAGRIGERTTSALFALEGVIRAHTALRVHGAADVPASVLNGLQRWLHTRGIPWQDCVADPAEGPDGWLVDRPELRADSVDDPALLTALTRIAAGDRASAHASGASGVPLGAVAALWSGTAVFGGAKDLAALSHGHPDGHRPAGALGVAISLLLRGIPLHESLSRAVASWEPADSRPALLDRALRLGATSPVGFAPGAAQLDAMGAGRTGTEALAVALRVAAACPDDFTTAVAAAADHGGDTRTTAVLCGQLLGAAHGPAAIPLPWAEKPAALAVLERLAEDATTEFGPYPDESAEWLQRYPVGAPAHAPDRRRSLHAVPRLAASRDRFLGAVLGCAIGEALGTPIAGSGWDDIQDRHGPQGLRNYVPAGHPAGRLGSDTQLLLFSLEGTIRAGVSRRTGEVADPSRHIQHAYQRWLHTQHLSWGRAAGEFLKHTPAPDGWLVGHRALYQTRNPGRTMMRTLIAFAKGQQPMGTPDHPVSDSQGSTAVMRAVPAALWSDDPAEVFRVGQNTAALTHGDPVAYLSAGTLAFLVSRLLTGCDLATAVDEALDELSGHRGQQEVSRKVAAAVRYAASAETTPTHLETGIGNGWSAADALGIGLYAALVADGDIDVALPLAVNHSGNSATTGAVCGSLVGAQAGAAKIPDRWRTELELHDVIEQLAHDASLEFGPHPPDTEDWTTRYPPT
;
A
#
# COMPACT_ATOMS: atom_id res chain seq x y z
N MET A 1 -10.44 -16.93 -44.45
CA MET A 1 -9.45 -17.56 -45.34
C MET A 1 -8.25 -17.95 -44.50
N THR A 2 -8.36 -19.11 -43.87
CA THR A 2 -7.26 -19.93 -43.40
C THR A 2 -6.52 -20.48 -44.63
N ASP A 3 -5.21 -20.28 -44.69
CA ASP A 3 -4.17 -21.34 -44.74
C ASP A 3 -2.91 -20.86 -45.49
N ALA A 4 -1.77 -21.48 -45.16
CA ALA A 4 -0.42 -21.36 -45.73
C ALA A 4 0.57 -20.36 -45.10
N ARG A 5 0.96 -20.61 -43.83
CA ARG A 5 2.36 -20.45 -43.36
C ARG A 5 2.72 -21.51 -42.31
N ALA A 6 2.63 -22.78 -42.69
CA ALA A 6 3.30 -23.87 -42.00
C ALA A 6 4.53 -24.27 -42.81
N SER A 7 5.68 -23.63 -42.58
CA SER A 7 6.98 -24.14 -43.02
C SER A 7 8.04 -23.80 -41.96
N ASP A 8 8.81 -24.81 -41.56
CA ASP A 8 9.98 -24.85 -40.64
C ASP A 8 9.78 -25.23 -39.17
N GLY A 9 8.56 -25.34 -38.62
CA GLY A 9 8.34 -25.81 -37.23
C GLY A 9 8.98 -24.95 -36.11
N LEU A 10 9.65 -23.85 -36.48
CA LEU A 10 10.24 -22.87 -35.59
C LEU A 10 9.28 -21.70 -35.37
N THR A 11 9.15 -21.27 -34.13
CA THR A 11 8.43 -20.04 -33.74
C THR A 11 9.17 -18.80 -34.23
N GLU A 12 8.48 -17.67 -34.31
CA GLU A 12 9.10 -16.39 -34.70
C GLU A 12 10.26 -15.98 -33.79
N ALA A 13 10.11 -16.21 -32.48
CA ALA A 13 11.18 -15.96 -31.50
C ALA A 13 12.40 -16.90 -31.70
N GLU A 14 12.18 -18.16 -32.06
CA GLU A 14 13.28 -19.10 -32.37
C GLU A 14 14.02 -18.68 -33.64
N ARG A 15 13.32 -18.16 -34.65
CA ARG A 15 13.95 -17.59 -35.85
C ARG A 15 14.80 -16.36 -35.53
N ALA A 16 14.27 -15.44 -34.72
CA ALA A 16 14.99 -14.24 -34.31
C ALA A 16 16.21 -14.55 -33.43
N LEU A 17 16.11 -15.55 -32.54
CA LEU A 17 17.23 -16.04 -31.75
C LEU A 17 18.37 -16.59 -32.62
N LEU A 18 18.04 -17.44 -33.59
CA LEU A 18 19.04 -18.00 -34.52
C LEU A 18 19.65 -16.91 -35.41
N ALA A 19 18.87 -15.94 -35.85
CA ALA A 19 19.38 -14.81 -36.65
C ALA A 19 20.42 -14.00 -35.86
N ALA A 20 20.13 -13.65 -34.61
CA ALA A 20 21.05 -12.92 -33.73
C ALA A 20 22.32 -13.74 -33.42
N TYR A 21 22.18 -15.06 -33.19
CA TYR A 21 23.33 -15.95 -33.01
C TYR A 21 24.24 -15.98 -34.24
N ARG A 22 23.67 -16.17 -35.43
CA ARG A 22 24.42 -16.20 -36.70
C ARG A 22 25.13 -14.88 -36.99
N GLU A 23 24.50 -13.75 -36.68
CA GLU A 23 25.10 -12.42 -36.81
C GLU A 23 26.31 -12.23 -35.87
N ARG A 24 26.16 -12.62 -34.59
CA ARG A 24 27.26 -12.55 -33.62
C ARG A 24 28.42 -13.48 -33.99
N ARG A 25 28.12 -14.65 -34.54
CA ARG A 25 29.15 -15.59 -35.02
C ARG A 25 29.91 -15.03 -36.23
N ARG A 26 29.21 -14.40 -37.18
CA ARG A 26 29.83 -13.72 -38.33
C ARG A 26 30.76 -12.58 -37.92
N SER A 27 30.41 -11.84 -36.85
CA SER A 27 31.23 -10.75 -36.31
C SER A 27 32.37 -11.22 -35.40
N ALA A 28 32.33 -12.46 -34.91
CA ALA A 28 33.38 -13.04 -34.06
C ALA A 28 34.46 -13.80 -34.85
N THR A 29 34.22 -14.16 -36.12
CA THR A 29 35.26 -14.65 -37.03
C THR A 29 36.13 -13.49 -37.51
N PRO A 30 37.44 -13.44 -37.20
CA PRO A 30 38.33 -12.43 -37.77
C PRO A 30 38.47 -12.67 -39.28
N ASP A 31 38.46 -11.60 -40.07
CA ASP A 31 38.78 -11.63 -41.50
C ASP A 31 40.15 -12.29 -41.74
N SER A 32 40.17 -13.59 -42.03
CA SER A 32 41.30 -14.22 -42.71
C SER A 32 41.16 -13.96 -44.22
N ALA A 33 41.25 -12.70 -44.61
CA ALA A 33 41.25 -12.29 -46.02
C ALA A 33 42.18 -11.09 -46.25
N THR A 34 43.43 -11.21 -45.82
CA THR A 34 44.55 -10.41 -46.37
C THR A 34 45.75 -11.31 -46.63
N ALA A 35 45.69 -12.07 -47.72
CA ALA A 35 46.86 -12.45 -48.52
C ALA A 35 46.42 -13.27 -49.74
N ARG A 36 46.33 -12.60 -50.89
CA ARG A 36 47.01 -12.97 -52.15
C ARG A 36 46.56 -12.03 -53.27
N SER A 37 47.46 -11.11 -53.60
CA SER A 37 47.48 -10.41 -54.88
C SER A 37 47.92 -11.36 -56.00
N ASP A 38 47.62 -10.91 -57.22
CA ASP A 38 48.20 -11.30 -58.50
C ASP A 38 47.69 -12.61 -59.14
N SER A 39 46.82 -12.51 -60.14
CA SER A 39 47.22 -12.26 -61.54
C SER A 39 46.11 -12.58 -62.57
N ALA A 40 46.10 -11.77 -63.63
CA ALA A 40 45.71 -12.03 -65.03
C ALA A 40 44.23 -12.23 -65.48
N GLU A 41 43.80 -11.23 -66.25
CA GLU A 41 43.20 -11.28 -67.61
C GLU A 41 41.84 -11.96 -67.89
N GLY A 42 40.96 -11.20 -68.59
CA GLY A 42 40.15 -11.77 -69.69
C GLY A 42 38.66 -11.44 -69.74
N ALA A 43 38.31 -10.38 -70.48
CA ALA A 43 37.19 -10.24 -71.43
C ALA A 43 35.69 -10.51 -71.10
N GLU A 44 34.89 -9.50 -71.46
CA GLU A 44 33.57 -9.49 -72.15
C GLU A 44 32.21 -9.66 -71.41
N SER A 45 31.40 -8.60 -71.61
CA SER A 45 29.92 -8.43 -71.70
C SER A 45 28.96 -9.50 -71.16
N ASP A 46 27.99 -9.10 -70.31
CA ASP A 46 26.62 -8.74 -70.73
C ASP A 46 25.74 -8.21 -69.55
N THR A 47 24.70 -7.45 -69.89
CA THR A 47 23.75 -6.71 -69.00
C THR A 47 22.69 -7.57 -68.25
N PRO A 48 21.90 -7.01 -67.30
CA PRO A 48 21.46 -7.69 -66.06
C PRO A 48 20.07 -8.35 -66.12
N GLY A 49 19.87 -9.37 -65.28
CA GLY A 49 18.54 -9.94 -64.96
C GLY A 49 18.30 -10.01 -63.44
N PRO A 50 17.12 -9.64 -62.93
CA PRO A 50 16.82 -9.67 -61.49
C PRO A 50 16.46 -11.11 -61.09
N GLY A 51 17.48 -11.90 -60.76
CA GLY A 51 17.32 -13.25 -60.24
C GLY A 51 17.22 -13.24 -58.73
N THR A 52 15.98 -13.29 -58.23
CA THR A 52 15.54 -13.98 -57.01
C THR A 52 16.64 -14.37 -56.00
N SER A 53 16.68 -13.64 -54.89
CA SER A 53 17.38 -14.05 -53.66
C SER A 53 16.93 -15.46 -53.27
N PRO A 54 17.83 -16.46 -53.11
CA PRO A 54 17.45 -17.74 -52.58
C PRO A 54 17.21 -17.54 -51.08
N LEU A 55 15.93 -17.56 -50.69
CA LEU A 55 15.51 -17.90 -49.33
C LEU A 55 16.09 -19.29 -49.04
N ALA A 56 17.26 -19.31 -48.40
CA ALA A 56 17.86 -20.51 -47.87
C ALA A 56 16.91 -21.10 -46.83
N SER A 57 16.26 -22.20 -47.21
CA SER A 57 15.69 -23.19 -46.31
C SER A 57 16.78 -23.61 -45.32
N ALA A 58 16.49 -23.53 -44.02
CA ALA A 58 17.44 -23.95 -43.01
C ALA A 58 16.72 -24.61 -41.84
N GLU A 59 16.62 -25.95 -41.89
CA GLU A 59 16.80 -26.73 -40.67
C GLU A 59 18.09 -26.26 -39.97
N PRO A 60 18.16 -26.26 -38.61
CA PRO A 60 19.35 -25.79 -37.89
C PRO A 60 20.59 -26.56 -38.37
N ALA A 61 21.47 -25.83 -39.06
CA ALA A 61 22.54 -26.39 -39.88
C ALA A 61 23.78 -26.81 -39.06
N ASP A 62 23.84 -26.44 -37.77
CA ASP A 62 24.98 -26.68 -36.88
C ASP A 62 24.53 -27.20 -35.49
N ALA A 63 25.37 -28.01 -34.84
CA ALA A 63 25.12 -28.59 -33.51
C ALA A 63 24.89 -27.51 -32.45
N ASP A 64 25.57 -26.37 -32.55
CA ASP A 64 25.40 -25.23 -31.63
C ASP A 64 24.01 -24.57 -31.76
N GLU A 65 23.46 -24.50 -32.97
CA GLU A 65 22.12 -23.95 -33.20
C GLU A 65 21.04 -24.86 -32.61
N ARG A 66 21.24 -26.19 -32.70
CA ARG A 66 20.36 -27.18 -32.06
C ARG A 66 20.42 -27.08 -30.54
N LEU A 67 21.62 -27.01 -29.97
CA LEU A 67 21.82 -26.86 -28.53
C LEU A 67 21.21 -25.55 -28.01
N LEU A 68 21.35 -24.45 -28.76
CA LEU A 68 20.76 -23.17 -28.43
C LEU A 68 19.22 -23.23 -28.42
N LEU A 69 18.61 -23.88 -29.43
CA LEU A 69 17.16 -24.10 -29.48
C LEU A 69 16.68 -25.02 -28.36
N GLU A 70 17.40 -26.09 -28.05
CA GLU A 70 17.11 -26.99 -26.94
C GLU A 70 17.13 -26.24 -25.59
N LYS A 71 18.18 -25.45 -25.34
CA LYS A 71 18.29 -24.57 -24.16
C LYS A 71 17.14 -23.55 -24.11
N TRP A 72 16.84 -22.90 -25.23
CA TRP A 72 15.74 -21.94 -25.34
C TRP A 72 14.38 -22.57 -24.99
N ARG A 73 14.08 -23.73 -25.59
CA ARG A 73 12.85 -24.49 -25.33
C ARG A 73 12.79 -24.96 -23.89
N SER A 74 13.90 -25.48 -23.35
CA SER A 74 13.99 -25.85 -21.94
C SER A 74 13.69 -24.69 -21.00
N TRP A 75 14.24 -23.50 -21.23
CA TRP A 75 13.96 -22.33 -20.40
C TRP A 75 12.56 -21.76 -20.59
N ARG A 76 11.98 -21.92 -21.77
CA ARG A 76 10.58 -21.58 -22.05
C ARG A 76 9.65 -22.50 -21.27
N ASP A 77 9.91 -23.81 -21.32
CA ASP A 77 9.00 -24.85 -20.85
C ASP A 77 9.24 -25.23 -19.36
N ARG A 78 10.37 -24.84 -18.76
CA ARG A 78 10.71 -25.12 -17.34
C ARG A 78 11.19 -23.87 -16.59
N PRO A 79 10.30 -23.13 -15.91
CA PRO A 79 10.64 -21.89 -15.22
C PRO A 79 11.70 -22.03 -14.12
N LEU A 80 11.76 -23.16 -13.41
CA LEU A 80 12.78 -23.41 -12.39
C LEU A 80 14.17 -23.70 -12.94
N THR A 81 14.37 -23.68 -14.26
CA THR A 81 15.71 -23.74 -14.87
C THR A 81 16.09 -22.43 -15.55
N ARG A 82 15.18 -21.45 -15.53
CA ARG A 82 15.27 -20.19 -16.29
C ARG A 82 16.14 -19.18 -15.54
N PRO A 83 17.22 -18.67 -16.16
CA PRO A 83 18.00 -17.60 -15.55
C PRO A 83 17.24 -16.25 -15.65
N PRO A 84 17.43 -15.31 -14.71
CA PRO A 84 16.70 -14.04 -14.69
C PRO A 84 16.82 -13.23 -15.99
N TRP A 85 18.01 -13.22 -16.60
CA TRP A 85 18.26 -12.49 -17.85
C TRP A 85 17.51 -13.05 -19.07
N PHE A 86 17.02 -14.29 -19.03
CA PHE A 86 16.30 -14.91 -20.16
C PHE A 86 15.03 -14.15 -20.51
N ALA A 87 14.37 -13.56 -19.51
CA ALA A 87 13.14 -12.82 -19.71
C ALA A 87 13.39 -11.50 -20.46
N ALA A 88 14.48 -10.80 -20.12
CA ALA A 88 14.95 -9.64 -20.88
C ALA A 88 15.38 -10.03 -22.30
N LEU A 89 15.99 -11.21 -22.48
CA LEU A 89 16.30 -11.73 -23.83
C LEU A 89 15.02 -11.98 -24.64
N ARG A 90 13.99 -12.59 -24.04
CA ARG A 90 12.69 -12.81 -24.69
C ARG A 90 12.01 -11.51 -25.10
N GLN A 91 12.03 -10.48 -24.25
CA GLN A 91 11.50 -9.16 -24.60
C GLN A 91 12.28 -8.50 -25.74
N ARG A 92 13.61 -8.65 -25.78
CA ARG A 92 14.44 -8.10 -26.87
C ARG A 92 14.24 -8.83 -28.20
N ILE A 93 13.91 -10.11 -28.16
CA ILE A 93 13.73 -10.97 -29.34
C ILE A 93 12.27 -10.97 -29.83
N GLY A 94 11.30 -10.77 -28.94
CA GLY A 94 9.87 -10.70 -29.27
C GLY A 94 9.40 -9.28 -29.60
N THR A 95 8.34 -9.17 -30.41
CA THR A 95 7.70 -7.92 -30.81
C THR A 95 6.46 -7.57 -29.95
N ASP A 96 6.44 -7.94 -28.68
CA ASP A 96 5.30 -7.61 -27.80
C ASP A 96 5.54 -6.28 -27.06
N PRO A 97 4.69 -5.26 -27.26
CA PRO A 97 4.75 -4.04 -26.45
C PRO A 97 4.39 -4.39 -24.99
N ALA A 98 5.11 -3.78 -24.04
CA ALA A 98 4.78 -3.92 -22.63
C ALA A 98 3.44 -3.22 -22.33
N PRO A 99 2.39 -3.94 -21.86
CA PRO A 99 1.15 -3.30 -21.45
C PRO A 99 1.36 -2.52 -20.14
N PRO A 100 0.52 -1.52 -19.85
CA PRO A 100 0.42 -0.95 -18.51
C PRO A 100 -0.12 -2.02 -17.55
N VAL A 101 0.52 -2.18 -16.39
CA VAL A 101 0.18 -3.20 -15.37
C VAL A 101 -0.10 -2.49 -14.06
N PRO A 102 -1.08 -2.92 -13.25
CA PRO A 102 -1.21 -2.47 -11.88
C PRO A 102 0.11 -2.67 -11.13
N ALA A 103 0.44 -1.79 -10.17
CA ALA A 103 1.55 -2.07 -9.27
C ALA A 103 1.24 -3.35 -8.49
N THR A 104 2.01 -4.42 -8.74
CA THR A 104 2.03 -5.70 -8.01
C THR A 104 3.43 -5.91 -7.42
N GLY A 105 3.69 -6.99 -6.67
CA GLY A 105 5.06 -7.32 -6.27
C GLY A 105 6.00 -7.66 -7.43
N LEU A 106 5.44 -7.92 -8.62
CA LEU A 106 6.18 -8.23 -9.85
C LEU A 106 6.16 -7.09 -10.88
N ALA A 107 5.42 -6.01 -10.61
CA ALA A 107 5.30 -4.82 -11.45
C ALA A 107 5.31 -3.53 -10.61
N ASP A 108 6.13 -2.55 -10.96
CA ASP A 108 6.14 -1.24 -10.28
C ASP A 108 5.69 -0.12 -11.23
N ASP A 109 5.77 1.14 -10.80
CA ASP A 109 5.42 2.32 -11.59
C ASP A 109 6.24 2.43 -12.90
N SER A 110 7.34 1.67 -13.03
CA SER A 110 8.15 1.56 -14.25
C SER A 110 7.75 0.38 -15.16
N GLY A 111 6.75 -0.40 -14.76
CA GLY A 111 6.17 -1.53 -15.49
C GLY A 111 6.54 -2.91 -14.93
N TYR A 112 6.06 -3.96 -15.60
CA TYR A 112 6.38 -5.35 -15.25
C TYR A 112 7.82 -5.69 -15.59
N ARG A 113 8.57 -6.20 -14.59
CA ARG A 113 9.95 -6.65 -14.78
C ARG A 113 9.97 -8.13 -15.11
N ALA A 114 10.39 -8.44 -16.34
CA ALA A 114 10.36 -9.80 -16.84
C ALA A 114 11.23 -10.78 -16.02
N ASP A 115 12.31 -10.29 -15.38
CA ASP A 115 13.19 -11.09 -14.53
C ASP A 115 12.63 -11.35 -13.12
N ALA A 116 11.63 -10.58 -12.66
CA ALA A 116 11.01 -10.72 -11.34
C ALA A 116 10.40 -12.12 -11.12
N ALA A 117 9.76 -12.68 -12.15
CA ALA A 117 9.20 -14.03 -12.10
C ALA A 117 10.27 -15.13 -11.87
N SER A 118 11.42 -15.01 -12.55
CA SER A 118 12.53 -15.95 -12.37
C SER A 118 13.16 -15.79 -10.98
N ARG A 119 13.29 -14.57 -10.48
CA ARG A 119 13.76 -14.30 -9.11
C ARG A 119 12.81 -14.88 -8.06
N PHE A 120 11.50 -14.71 -8.24
CA PHE A 120 10.49 -15.29 -7.35
C PHE A 120 10.51 -16.82 -7.35
N ALA A 121 10.62 -17.44 -8.53
CA ALA A 121 10.85 -18.87 -8.67
C ALA A 121 12.13 -19.33 -7.95
N GLY A 122 13.22 -18.57 -8.08
CA GLY A 122 14.48 -18.82 -7.38
C GLY A 122 14.33 -18.75 -5.86
N MET A 123 13.56 -17.79 -5.35
CA MET A 123 13.25 -17.66 -3.92
C MET A 123 12.57 -18.93 -3.36
N LEU A 124 11.53 -19.43 -4.05
CA LEU A 124 10.80 -20.63 -3.63
C LEU A 124 11.67 -21.89 -3.70
N LEU A 125 12.39 -22.09 -4.82
CA LEU A 125 13.27 -23.23 -4.98
C LEU A 125 14.46 -23.18 -4.01
N GLY A 126 14.99 -21.99 -3.75
CA GLY A 126 16.08 -21.76 -2.82
C GLY A 126 15.70 -22.14 -1.39
N ALA A 127 14.50 -21.76 -0.95
CA ALA A 127 13.93 -22.18 0.33
C ALA A 127 13.83 -23.72 0.43
N ALA A 128 13.22 -24.35 -0.57
CA ALA A 128 12.97 -25.79 -0.60
C ALA A 128 14.28 -26.60 -0.61
N CYS A 129 15.26 -26.19 -1.43
CA CYS A 129 16.56 -26.85 -1.49
C CYS A 129 17.33 -26.68 -0.18
N ALA A 130 17.31 -25.48 0.40
CA ALA A 130 17.99 -25.24 1.67
C ALA A 130 17.39 -26.08 2.80
N GLU A 131 16.06 -26.15 2.94
CA GLU A 131 15.43 -27.01 3.93
C GLU A 131 15.76 -28.49 3.70
N PHE A 132 15.74 -28.93 2.43
CA PHE A 132 16.10 -30.30 2.06
C PHE A 132 17.54 -30.64 2.47
N THR A 133 18.49 -29.72 2.29
CA THR A 133 19.89 -30.00 2.64
C THR A 133 20.09 -30.23 4.14
N VAL A 134 19.27 -29.62 4.99
CA VAL A 134 19.34 -29.76 6.45
C VAL A 134 18.51 -30.93 6.95
N ALA A 135 17.31 -31.14 6.40
CA ALA A 135 16.34 -32.10 6.91
C ALA A 135 16.23 -33.41 6.10
N GLY A 136 16.84 -33.48 4.92
CA GLY A 136 16.70 -34.61 3.98
C GLY A 136 15.33 -34.71 3.30
N ARG A 137 14.44 -33.73 3.54
CA ARG A 137 13.09 -33.61 2.97
C ARG A 137 12.67 -32.14 2.93
N ILE A 138 11.64 -31.83 2.15
CA ILE A 138 10.93 -30.54 2.32
C ILE A 138 10.18 -30.61 3.66
N GLY A 139 10.33 -29.56 4.48
CA GLY A 139 9.79 -29.47 5.83
C GLY A 139 8.62 -28.51 5.97
N GLU A 140 8.26 -28.23 7.22
CA GLU A 140 7.08 -27.44 7.56
C GLU A 140 7.22 -25.96 7.19
N ARG A 141 8.45 -25.43 7.12
CA ARG A 141 8.68 -24.02 6.79
C ARG A 141 8.42 -23.75 5.32
N THR A 142 8.92 -24.61 4.43
CA THR A 142 8.62 -24.49 3.00
C THR A 142 7.15 -24.82 2.74
N THR A 143 6.62 -25.92 3.27
CA THR A 143 5.23 -26.30 2.98
C THR A 143 4.22 -25.27 3.49
N SER A 144 4.39 -24.72 4.70
CA SER A 144 3.51 -23.64 5.19
C SER A 144 3.62 -22.37 4.35
N ALA A 145 4.82 -22.02 3.87
CA ALA A 145 5.00 -20.90 2.94
C ALA A 145 4.30 -21.13 1.58
N LEU A 146 4.23 -22.36 1.08
CA LEU A 146 3.48 -22.68 -0.15
C LEU A 146 1.97 -22.53 0.05
N PHE A 147 1.43 -22.98 1.18
CA PHE A 147 0.02 -22.78 1.49
C PHE A 147 -0.31 -21.30 1.78
N ALA A 148 0.60 -20.56 2.40
CA ALA A 148 0.48 -19.11 2.54
C ALA A 148 0.48 -18.42 1.17
N LEU A 149 1.36 -18.83 0.24
CA LEU A 149 1.38 -18.34 -1.13
C LEU A 149 0.07 -18.65 -1.88
N GLU A 150 -0.48 -19.85 -1.73
CA GLU A 150 -1.81 -20.19 -2.26
C GLU A 150 -2.89 -19.24 -1.73
N GLY A 151 -2.84 -18.91 -0.43
CA GLY A 151 -3.71 -17.92 0.20
C GLY A 151 -3.53 -16.51 -0.40
N VAL A 152 -2.28 -16.09 -0.66
CA VAL A 152 -1.97 -14.80 -1.32
C VAL A 152 -2.51 -14.77 -2.77
N ILE A 153 -2.37 -15.85 -3.54
CA ILE A 153 -2.95 -15.98 -4.89
C ILE A 153 -4.47 -15.87 -4.84
N ARG A 154 -5.12 -16.60 -3.93
CA ARG A 154 -6.59 -16.53 -3.75
C ARG A 154 -7.05 -15.16 -3.31
N ALA A 155 -6.31 -14.47 -2.45
CA ALA A 155 -6.61 -13.09 -2.08
C ALA A 155 -6.58 -12.16 -3.29
N HIS A 156 -5.58 -12.32 -4.18
CA HIS A 156 -5.49 -11.50 -5.38
C HIS A 156 -6.60 -11.84 -6.39
N THR A 157 -6.90 -13.13 -6.55
CA THR A 157 -8.03 -13.59 -7.37
C THR A 157 -9.35 -13.07 -6.82
N ALA A 158 -9.57 -13.10 -5.50
CA ALA A 158 -10.77 -12.55 -4.87
C ALA A 158 -10.87 -11.03 -5.05
N LEU A 159 -9.75 -10.32 -4.93
CA LEU A 159 -9.68 -8.89 -5.21
C LEU A 159 -10.10 -8.59 -6.66
N ARG A 160 -9.63 -9.38 -7.62
CA ARG A 160 -9.94 -9.23 -9.04
C ARG A 160 -11.41 -9.58 -9.35
N VAL A 161 -11.94 -10.64 -8.75
CA VAL A 161 -13.30 -11.14 -9.02
C VAL A 161 -14.37 -10.37 -8.25
N HIS A 162 -14.10 -9.98 -7.01
CA HIS A 162 -15.07 -9.38 -6.08
C HIS A 162 -14.79 -7.92 -5.74
N GLY A 163 -13.63 -7.36 -6.15
CA GLY A 163 -13.24 -5.98 -5.84
C GLY A 163 -12.67 -5.77 -4.43
N ALA A 164 -12.63 -6.81 -3.59
CA ALA A 164 -12.11 -6.77 -2.23
C ALA A 164 -11.45 -8.10 -1.84
N ALA A 165 -10.48 -8.05 -0.94
CA ALA A 165 -9.83 -9.22 -0.37
C ALA A 165 -9.23 -8.93 1.00
N ASP A 166 -9.33 -9.92 1.88
CA ASP A 166 -8.62 -9.97 3.16
C ASP A 166 -7.43 -10.93 3.01
N VAL A 167 -6.23 -10.35 2.87
CA VAL A 167 -5.00 -11.12 2.66
C VAL A 167 -4.64 -11.95 3.90
N PRO A 168 -4.57 -11.38 5.13
CA PRO A 168 -4.37 -12.19 6.34
C PRO A 168 -5.37 -13.34 6.48
N ALA A 169 -6.67 -13.11 6.24
CA ALA A 169 -7.66 -14.18 6.34
C ALA A 169 -7.46 -15.26 5.26
N SER A 170 -7.15 -14.87 4.02
CA SER A 170 -6.89 -15.82 2.94
C SER A 170 -5.63 -16.65 3.19
N VAL A 171 -4.58 -16.04 3.77
CA VAL A 171 -3.36 -16.71 4.20
C VAL A 171 -3.64 -17.64 5.39
N LEU A 172 -4.42 -17.21 6.38
CA LEU A 172 -4.85 -18.05 7.49
C LEU A 172 -5.61 -19.28 6.98
N ASN A 173 -6.55 -19.11 6.05
CA ASN A 173 -7.26 -20.23 5.41
C ASN A 173 -6.28 -21.20 4.73
N GLY A 174 -5.25 -20.67 4.05
CA GLY A 174 -4.14 -21.47 3.52
C GLY A 174 -3.40 -22.25 4.61
N LEU A 175 -3.03 -21.60 5.71
CA LEU A 175 -2.35 -22.23 6.83
C LEU A 175 -3.24 -23.27 7.56
N GLN A 176 -4.56 -23.10 7.56
CA GLN A 176 -5.51 -24.09 8.08
C GLN A 176 -5.58 -25.33 7.17
N ARG A 177 -5.55 -25.14 5.84
CA ARG A 177 -5.39 -26.26 4.89
C ARG A 177 -4.05 -26.97 5.09
N TRP A 178 -2.98 -26.21 5.33
CA TRP A 178 -1.68 -26.79 5.70
C TRP A 178 -1.78 -27.63 6.99
N LEU A 179 -2.43 -27.11 8.04
CA LEU A 179 -2.65 -27.83 9.29
C LEU A 179 -3.39 -29.15 9.06
N HIS A 180 -4.42 -29.14 8.19
CA HIS A 180 -5.14 -30.35 7.83
C HIS A 180 -4.23 -31.42 7.18
N THR A 181 -3.30 -31.00 6.32
CA THR A 181 -2.31 -31.91 5.71
C THR A 181 -1.28 -32.48 6.70
N ARG A 182 -1.28 -32.05 7.98
CA ARG A 182 -0.52 -32.67 9.08
C ARG A 182 -1.27 -33.81 9.78
N GLY A 183 -2.44 -34.21 9.25
CA GLY A 183 -3.26 -35.27 9.83
C GLY A 183 -4.29 -34.80 10.86
N ILE A 184 -4.42 -33.47 11.07
CA ILE A 184 -5.47 -32.91 11.92
C ILE A 184 -6.80 -32.92 11.16
N PRO A 185 -7.91 -33.46 11.72
CA PRO A 185 -9.21 -33.42 11.08
C PRO A 185 -9.62 -31.99 10.71
N TRP A 186 -10.25 -31.80 9.55
CA TRP A 186 -10.60 -30.46 9.06
C TRP A 186 -11.47 -29.66 10.04
N GLN A 187 -12.40 -30.34 10.72
CA GLN A 187 -13.25 -29.76 11.77
C GLN A 187 -12.48 -29.17 12.96
N ASP A 188 -11.23 -29.61 13.17
CA ASP A 188 -10.35 -29.11 14.23
C ASP A 188 -9.35 -28.07 13.69
N CYS A 189 -9.40 -27.78 12.39
CA CYS A 189 -8.54 -26.79 11.72
C CYS A 189 -9.24 -25.42 11.55
N VAL A 190 -10.57 -25.40 11.56
CA VAL A 190 -11.39 -24.20 11.30
C VAL A 190 -12.48 -24.04 12.36
N ALA A 191 -12.95 -22.81 12.57
CA ALA A 191 -14.03 -22.53 13.52
C ALA A 191 -15.43 -22.89 12.98
N ASP A 192 -15.63 -22.82 11.67
CA ASP A 192 -16.89 -23.19 10.99
C ASP A 192 -16.61 -24.21 9.86
N PRO A 193 -16.80 -25.51 10.11
CA PRO A 193 -16.41 -26.57 9.17
C PRO A 193 -17.51 -26.93 8.17
N ALA A 194 -18.48 -26.05 7.93
CA ALA A 194 -19.63 -26.32 7.05
C ALA A 194 -19.22 -26.77 5.63
N GLU A 195 -18.08 -26.28 5.13
CA GLU A 195 -17.46 -26.70 3.88
C GLU A 195 -16.16 -27.46 4.17
N GLY A 196 -15.87 -28.52 3.41
CA GLY A 196 -14.62 -29.30 3.53
C GLY A 196 -13.39 -28.52 3.03
N PRO A 197 -12.16 -29.07 3.21
CA PRO A 197 -10.96 -28.41 2.72
C PRO A 197 -11.00 -28.35 1.18
N ASP A 198 -10.79 -27.15 0.65
CA ASP A 198 -10.74 -26.89 -0.80
C ASP A 198 -9.29 -26.73 -1.30
N GLY A 199 -9.11 -26.55 -2.61
CA GLY A 199 -7.80 -26.24 -3.19
C GLY A 199 -6.91 -27.43 -3.52
N TRP A 200 -6.13 -27.27 -4.58
CA TRP A 200 -5.37 -28.35 -5.19
C TRP A 200 -4.13 -28.79 -4.41
N LEU A 201 -3.65 -28.00 -3.43
CA LEU A 201 -2.49 -28.33 -2.59
C LEU A 201 -2.81 -29.39 -1.52
N VAL A 202 -4.04 -29.41 -1.00
CA VAL A 202 -4.48 -30.36 0.04
C VAL A 202 -4.43 -31.82 -0.44
N ASP A 203 -4.63 -32.00 -1.75
CA ASP A 203 -4.64 -33.29 -2.42
C ASP A 203 -3.25 -33.81 -2.81
N ARG A 204 -2.18 -33.03 -2.55
CA ARG A 204 -0.81 -33.43 -2.94
C ARG A 204 -0.18 -34.32 -1.88
N PRO A 205 0.06 -35.62 -2.16
CA PRO A 205 0.65 -36.54 -1.19
C PRO A 205 2.07 -36.12 -0.78
N GLU A 206 2.82 -35.47 -1.67
CA GLU A 206 4.19 -35.01 -1.43
C GLU A 206 4.27 -33.87 -0.42
N LEU A 207 3.15 -33.19 -0.16
CA LEU A 207 3.07 -32.14 0.85
C LEU A 207 2.60 -32.66 2.20
N ARG A 208 2.02 -33.86 2.29
CA ARG A 208 1.50 -34.42 3.56
C ARG A 208 2.63 -34.96 4.43
N ALA A 209 2.51 -34.76 5.74
CA ALA A 209 3.49 -35.27 6.70
C ALA A 209 2.83 -35.64 8.02
N ASP A 210 3.22 -36.79 8.59
CA ASP A 210 2.75 -37.27 9.89
C ASP A 210 3.58 -36.75 11.08
N SER A 211 4.71 -36.08 10.80
CA SER A 211 5.66 -35.59 11.80
C SER A 211 5.68 -34.07 11.87
N VAL A 212 5.59 -33.52 13.08
CA VAL A 212 5.63 -32.08 13.36
C VAL A 212 7.05 -31.63 13.65
N ASP A 213 7.53 -30.60 12.96
CA ASP A 213 8.84 -29.98 13.18
C ASP A 213 8.80 -28.45 13.42
N ASP A 214 7.59 -27.89 13.51
CA ASP A 214 7.25 -26.55 13.96
C ASP A 214 6.06 -26.57 14.95
N PRO A 215 6.33 -26.84 16.25
CA PRO A 215 5.29 -26.89 17.26
C PRO A 215 4.64 -25.53 17.53
N ALA A 216 5.33 -24.42 17.23
CA ALA A 216 4.82 -23.07 17.48
C ALA A 216 3.69 -22.73 16.50
N LEU A 217 3.91 -22.96 15.20
CA LEU A 217 2.88 -22.77 14.17
C LEU A 217 1.67 -23.67 14.41
N LEU A 218 1.90 -24.96 14.70
CA LEU A 218 0.81 -25.91 14.97
C LEU A 218 0.00 -25.49 16.20
N THR A 219 0.66 -25.13 17.31
CA THR A 219 -0.02 -24.66 18.52
C THR A 219 -0.82 -23.39 18.27
N ALA A 220 -0.27 -22.45 17.48
CA ALA A 220 -0.98 -21.22 17.16
C ALA A 220 -2.24 -21.48 16.33
N LEU A 221 -2.15 -22.29 15.29
CA LEU A 221 -3.28 -22.57 14.40
C LEU A 221 -4.37 -23.39 15.09
N THR A 222 -4.00 -24.36 15.94
CA THR A 222 -4.98 -25.14 16.73
C THR A 222 -5.72 -24.27 17.75
N ARG A 223 -5.03 -23.30 18.38
CA ARG A 223 -5.69 -22.29 19.24
C ARG A 223 -6.67 -21.42 18.46
N ILE A 224 -6.26 -20.95 17.28
CA ILE A 224 -7.11 -20.14 16.41
C ILE A 224 -8.36 -20.92 15.99
N ALA A 225 -8.21 -22.19 15.63
CA ALA A 225 -9.34 -23.07 15.32
C ALA A 225 -10.31 -23.24 16.51
N ALA A 226 -9.78 -23.25 17.73
CA ALA A 226 -10.58 -23.29 18.97
C ALA A 226 -11.22 -21.93 19.35
N GLY A 227 -11.02 -20.88 18.55
CA GLY A 227 -11.56 -19.53 18.81
C GLY A 227 -10.67 -18.64 19.70
N ASP A 228 -9.48 -19.11 20.07
CA ASP A 228 -8.49 -18.34 20.83
C ASP A 228 -7.64 -17.44 19.90
N ARG A 229 -7.08 -16.36 20.44
CA ARG A 229 -6.07 -15.56 19.70
C ARG A 229 -4.73 -16.31 19.59
N ALA A 230 -3.96 -15.97 18.55
CA ALA A 230 -2.56 -16.40 18.40
C ALA A 230 -1.73 -16.07 19.65
N SER A 231 -0.71 -16.89 19.94
CA SER A 231 0.11 -16.70 21.14
C SER A 231 0.94 -15.42 21.05
N ALA A 232 0.66 -14.45 21.94
CA ALA A 232 1.42 -13.20 22.06
C ALA A 232 2.91 -13.40 22.43
N HIS A 233 3.30 -14.60 22.87
CA HIS A 233 4.63 -14.89 23.40
C HIS A 233 5.51 -15.69 22.43
N ALA A 234 4.98 -16.14 21.28
CA ALA A 234 5.73 -16.94 20.32
C ALA A 234 6.75 -16.08 19.57
N SER A 235 8.04 -16.22 19.91
CA SER A 235 9.17 -15.49 19.31
C SER A 235 10.01 -16.34 18.35
N GLY A 236 9.60 -17.59 18.11
CA GLY A 236 10.31 -18.56 17.26
C GLY A 236 10.54 -18.07 15.83
N ALA A 237 11.54 -18.66 15.16
CA ALA A 237 11.97 -18.21 13.85
C ALA A 237 11.14 -18.74 12.67
N SER A 238 10.35 -19.80 12.87
CA SER A 238 9.69 -20.52 11.79
C SER A 238 8.58 -19.75 11.08
N GLY A 239 8.05 -18.67 11.68
CA GLY A 239 7.14 -17.73 11.02
C GLY A 239 7.82 -16.73 10.06
N VAL A 240 9.14 -16.52 10.18
CA VAL A 240 9.87 -15.52 9.39
C VAL A 240 9.81 -15.79 7.88
N PRO A 241 9.97 -17.04 7.38
CA PRO A 241 9.87 -17.36 5.96
C PRO A 241 8.55 -16.97 5.29
N LEU A 242 7.45 -16.86 6.05
CA LEU A 242 6.14 -16.43 5.55
C LEU A 242 6.15 -14.98 5.07
N GLY A 243 7.04 -14.14 5.62
CA GLY A 243 7.18 -12.75 5.18
C GLY A 243 7.62 -12.60 3.73
N ALA A 244 8.27 -13.61 3.16
CA ALA A 244 8.74 -13.59 1.78
C ALA A 244 7.59 -13.57 0.77
N VAL A 245 6.46 -14.24 1.05
CA VAL A 245 5.32 -14.28 0.10
C VAL A 245 4.56 -12.95 0.04
N ALA A 246 4.64 -12.14 1.09
CA ALA A 246 4.09 -10.78 1.10
C ALA A 246 4.79 -9.87 0.09
N ALA A 247 5.99 -10.22 -0.40
CA ALA A 247 6.68 -9.46 -1.43
C ALA A 247 5.90 -9.38 -2.76
N LEU A 248 4.99 -10.34 -3.03
CA LEU A 248 4.09 -10.32 -4.20
C LEU A 248 2.95 -9.30 -4.08
N TRP A 249 2.61 -8.90 -2.86
CA TRP A 249 1.54 -7.95 -2.60
C TRP A 249 2.14 -6.55 -2.45
N SER A 250 1.86 -5.62 -3.37
CA SER A 250 2.54 -4.32 -3.42
C SER A 250 1.76 -3.13 -2.88
N GLY A 251 2.54 -2.29 -2.21
CA GLY A 251 2.34 -0.91 -1.76
C GLY A 251 3.49 -0.62 -0.80
N THR A 252 3.87 0.65 -0.57
CA THR A 252 4.99 1.11 0.29
C THR A 252 5.03 0.56 1.73
N ALA A 253 4.11 -0.33 2.12
CA ALA A 253 3.95 -0.97 3.42
C ALA A 253 4.24 -2.49 3.43
N VAL A 254 5.15 -2.99 2.57
CA VAL A 254 5.55 -4.43 2.53
C VAL A 254 5.97 -4.92 3.91
N PHE A 255 6.66 -4.08 4.69
CA PHE A 255 7.08 -4.42 6.06
C PHE A 255 5.88 -4.79 6.93
N GLY A 256 4.84 -3.94 6.94
CA GLY A 256 3.62 -4.16 7.72
C GLY A 256 2.87 -5.42 7.30
N GLY A 257 2.69 -5.62 5.98
CA GLY A 257 2.00 -6.81 5.47
C GLY A 257 2.73 -8.13 5.79
N ALA A 258 4.04 -8.17 5.56
CA ALA A 258 4.87 -9.35 5.85
C ALA A 258 4.91 -9.67 7.35
N LYS A 259 4.96 -8.62 8.19
CA LYS A 259 4.84 -8.72 9.64
C LYS A 259 3.49 -9.32 10.06
N ASP A 260 2.39 -8.84 9.46
CA ASP A 260 1.04 -9.31 9.78
C ASP A 260 0.85 -10.80 9.41
N LEU A 261 1.43 -11.27 8.29
CA LEU A 261 1.39 -12.69 7.92
C LEU A 261 2.09 -13.59 8.94
N ALA A 262 3.27 -13.19 9.42
CA ALA A 262 3.98 -13.95 10.45
C ALA A 262 3.26 -13.87 11.82
N ALA A 263 2.63 -12.74 12.13
CA ALA A 263 1.90 -12.53 13.37
C ALA A 263 0.66 -13.44 13.52
N LEU A 264 0.16 -14.03 12.44
CA LEU A 264 -0.87 -15.09 12.48
C LEU A 264 -0.47 -16.26 13.37
N SER A 265 0.83 -16.53 13.52
CA SER A 265 1.35 -17.63 14.36
C SER A 265 2.34 -17.17 15.43
N HIS A 266 3.10 -16.11 15.17
CA HIS A 266 4.21 -15.66 16.01
C HIS A 266 3.97 -14.26 16.58
N GLY A 267 3.17 -14.17 17.64
CA GLY A 267 2.71 -12.89 18.19
C GLY A 267 3.77 -12.01 18.88
N HIS A 268 4.97 -12.53 19.18
CA HIS A 268 6.03 -11.74 19.79
C HIS A 268 6.78 -10.89 18.75
N PRO A 269 7.20 -9.64 19.03
CA PRO A 269 7.94 -8.79 18.08
C PRO A 269 9.15 -9.45 17.42
N ASP A 270 9.95 -10.19 18.19
CA ASP A 270 11.10 -10.96 17.67
C ASP A 270 10.73 -12.14 16.76
N GLY A 271 9.47 -12.56 16.74
CA GLY A 271 8.95 -13.61 15.86
C GLY A 271 8.42 -13.08 14.54
N HIS A 272 7.71 -11.95 14.54
CA HIS A 272 7.05 -11.44 13.33
C HIS A 272 7.71 -10.24 12.64
N ARG A 273 8.40 -9.33 13.35
CA ARG A 273 9.07 -8.17 12.71
C ARG A 273 10.22 -8.54 11.76
N PRO A 274 11.00 -9.60 12.03
CA PRO A 274 11.98 -10.10 11.07
C PRO A 274 11.34 -10.53 9.74
N ALA A 275 10.09 -11.02 9.76
CA ALA A 275 9.35 -11.32 8.53
C ALA A 275 9.09 -10.06 7.70
N GLY A 276 8.81 -8.94 8.38
CA GLY A 276 8.75 -7.58 7.80
C GLY A 276 10.00 -7.23 6.99
N ALA A 277 11.16 -7.34 7.63
CA ALA A 277 12.45 -7.06 6.99
C ALA A 277 12.74 -8.03 5.83
N LEU A 278 12.48 -9.33 6.01
CA LEU A 278 12.61 -10.31 4.94
C LEU A 278 11.73 -9.95 3.73
N GLY A 279 10.45 -9.62 3.97
CA GLY A 279 9.52 -9.22 2.92
C GLY A 279 10.03 -8.03 2.12
N VAL A 280 10.54 -6.99 2.79
CA VAL A 280 11.16 -5.83 2.12
C VAL A 280 12.39 -6.25 1.29
N ALA A 281 13.28 -7.07 1.86
CA ALA A 281 14.48 -7.53 1.14
C ALA A 281 14.10 -8.29 -0.13
N ILE A 282 13.18 -9.25 -0.04
CA ILE A 282 12.69 -10.01 -1.19
C ILE A 282 12.05 -9.06 -2.21
N SER A 283 11.19 -8.14 -1.78
CA SER A 283 10.50 -7.21 -2.68
C SER A 283 11.49 -6.31 -3.45
N LEU A 284 12.60 -5.89 -2.83
CA LEU A 284 13.67 -5.14 -3.52
C LEU A 284 14.46 -6.03 -4.48
N LEU A 285 14.76 -7.28 -4.09
CA LEU A 285 15.42 -8.26 -4.95
C LEU A 285 14.60 -8.59 -6.19
N LEU A 286 13.28 -8.76 -6.06
CA LEU A 286 12.36 -8.95 -7.20
C LEU A 286 12.38 -7.75 -8.15
N ARG A 287 12.63 -6.55 -7.64
CA ARG A 287 12.85 -5.33 -8.44
C ARG A 287 14.26 -5.22 -9.02
N GLY A 288 15.12 -6.21 -8.82
CA GLY A 288 16.48 -6.25 -9.36
C GLY A 288 17.46 -5.33 -8.65
N ILE A 289 17.14 -4.85 -7.44
CA ILE A 289 18.08 -4.12 -6.60
C ILE A 289 19.18 -5.10 -6.11
N PRO A 290 20.48 -4.73 -6.15
CA PRO A 290 21.55 -5.62 -5.73
C PRO A 290 21.36 -6.16 -4.31
N LEU A 291 21.82 -7.39 -4.04
CA LEU A 291 21.61 -8.07 -2.76
C LEU A 291 22.01 -7.21 -1.57
N HIS A 292 23.24 -6.73 -1.52
CA HIS A 292 23.73 -5.92 -0.40
C HIS A 292 22.88 -4.67 -0.13
N GLU A 293 22.46 -3.95 -1.19
CA GLU A 293 21.59 -2.78 -1.05
C GLU A 293 20.20 -3.18 -0.55
N SER A 294 19.62 -4.25 -1.09
CA SER A 294 18.33 -4.79 -0.67
C SER A 294 18.32 -5.16 0.80
N LEU A 295 19.36 -5.85 1.28
CA LEU A 295 19.50 -6.22 2.70
C LEU A 295 19.63 -4.98 3.60
N SER A 296 20.43 -4.00 3.18
CA SER A 296 20.65 -2.77 3.95
C SER A 296 19.37 -1.95 4.08
N ARG A 297 18.63 -1.80 2.98
CA ARG A 297 17.34 -1.07 2.96
C ARG A 297 16.26 -1.80 3.75
N ALA A 298 16.24 -3.13 3.72
CA ALA A 298 15.33 -3.95 4.51
C ALA A 298 15.55 -3.82 6.02
N VAL A 299 16.82 -3.73 6.46
CA VAL A 299 17.13 -3.45 7.88
C VAL A 299 16.81 -1.99 8.23
N ALA A 300 16.97 -1.05 7.30
CA ALA A 300 16.62 0.35 7.50
C ALA A 300 15.10 0.59 7.60
N SER A 301 14.27 -0.24 6.96
CA SER A 301 12.79 -0.14 7.03
C SER A 301 12.18 -0.76 8.28
N TRP A 302 12.97 -1.01 9.34
CA TRP A 302 12.48 -1.62 10.56
C TRP A 302 11.55 -0.67 11.33
N GLU A 303 10.34 -1.12 11.69
CA GLU A 303 9.35 -0.30 12.40
C GLU A 303 9.01 -0.82 13.82
N PRO A 304 8.93 0.08 14.83
CA PRO A 304 9.41 1.46 14.82
C PRO A 304 10.96 1.52 14.79
N ALA A 305 11.51 2.57 14.19
CA ALA A 305 12.96 2.72 13.95
C ALA A 305 13.81 2.58 15.23
N ASP A 306 13.34 3.14 16.34
CA ASP A 306 14.03 3.10 17.65
C ASP A 306 14.12 1.70 18.25
N SER A 307 13.31 0.76 17.75
CA SER A 307 13.30 -0.64 18.20
C SER A 307 14.13 -1.57 17.32
N ARG A 308 14.91 -1.03 16.38
CA ARG A 308 15.71 -1.83 15.45
C ARG A 308 16.82 -2.60 16.19
N PRO A 309 16.90 -3.93 16.03
CA PRO A 309 17.95 -4.72 16.66
C PRO A 309 19.32 -4.40 16.07
N ALA A 310 20.24 -3.89 16.90
CA ALA A 310 21.64 -3.63 16.53
C ALA A 310 22.38 -4.87 16.01
N LEU A 311 21.86 -6.06 16.32
CA LEU A 311 22.33 -7.34 15.81
C LEU A 311 22.25 -7.43 14.27
N LEU A 312 21.19 -6.91 13.65
CA LEU A 312 21.02 -6.95 12.19
C LEU A 312 22.05 -6.06 11.49
N ASP A 313 22.29 -4.85 12.00
CA ASP A 313 23.34 -3.96 11.51
C ASP A 313 24.74 -4.59 11.65
N ARG A 314 24.98 -5.32 12.74
CA ARG A 314 26.23 -6.06 12.96
C ARG A 314 26.39 -7.19 11.95
N ALA A 315 25.34 -7.96 11.67
CA ALA A 315 25.36 -9.06 10.70
C ALA A 315 25.72 -8.55 9.30
N LEU A 316 25.08 -7.47 8.84
CA LEU A 316 25.37 -6.86 7.53
C LEU A 316 26.79 -6.33 7.44
N ARG A 317 27.26 -5.60 8.46
CA ARG A 317 28.63 -5.07 8.50
C ARG A 317 29.68 -6.17 8.43
N LEU A 318 29.51 -7.25 9.19
CA LEU A 318 30.45 -8.38 9.19
C LEU A 318 30.37 -9.19 7.87
N GLY A 319 29.17 -9.30 7.31
CA GLY A 319 28.93 -9.82 5.96
C GLY A 319 29.74 -9.09 4.91
N ALA A 320 29.49 -7.79 4.76
CA ALA A 320 30.10 -6.93 3.77
C ALA A 320 31.63 -6.78 3.89
N THR A 321 32.18 -7.02 5.09
CA THR A 321 33.63 -6.96 5.33
C THR A 321 34.32 -8.32 5.25
N SER A 322 33.59 -9.38 4.90
CA SER A 322 34.18 -10.71 4.73
C SER A 322 35.05 -10.77 3.47
N PRO A 323 36.22 -11.43 3.51
CA PRO A 323 37.04 -11.67 2.32
C PRO A 323 36.28 -12.46 1.24
N VAL A 324 36.64 -12.27 -0.02
CA VAL A 324 36.08 -13.08 -1.12
C VAL A 324 36.34 -14.56 -0.87
N GLY A 325 35.31 -15.40 -1.00
CA GLY A 325 35.38 -16.83 -0.74
C GLY A 325 35.37 -17.22 0.74
N PHE A 326 35.17 -16.26 1.65
CA PHE A 326 35.05 -16.54 3.08
C PHE A 326 33.62 -16.94 3.47
N ALA A 327 33.49 -18.10 4.10
CA ALA A 327 32.25 -18.54 4.74
C ALA A 327 32.39 -18.44 6.27
N PRO A 328 31.43 -17.81 6.98
CA PRO A 328 31.46 -17.77 8.45
C PRO A 328 31.24 -19.18 9.02
N GLY A 329 32.09 -19.60 9.96
CA GLY A 329 31.93 -20.88 10.65
C GLY A 329 31.01 -20.79 11.87
N ALA A 330 30.65 -21.95 12.44
CA ALA A 330 29.70 -22.08 13.56
C ALA A 330 29.91 -21.05 14.69
N ALA A 331 31.13 -20.91 15.22
CA ALA A 331 31.40 -19.97 16.32
C ALA A 331 31.12 -18.49 15.97
N GLN A 332 31.25 -18.11 14.70
CA GLN A 332 30.98 -16.75 14.23
C GLN A 332 29.48 -16.51 14.03
N LEU A 333 28.74 -17.56 13.66
CA LEU A 333 27.29 -17.52 13.52
C LEU A 333 26.60 -17.59 14.88
N ASP A 334 27.08 -18.40 15.81
CA ASP A 334 26.60 -18.44 17.20
C ASP A 334 26.76 -17.08 17.90
N ALA A 335 27.77 -16.29 17.50
CA ALA A 335 27.96 -14.92 17.97
C ALA A 335 26.88 -13.93 17.47
N MET A 336 26.07 -14.32 16.48
CA MET A 336 24.87 -13.60 16.05
C MET A 336 23.62 -14.02 16.84
N GLY A 337 23.76 -14.86 17.87
CA GLY A 337 22.65 -15.45 18.61
C GLY A 337 22.41 -16.89 18.19
N ALA A 338 21.71 -17.66 19.02
CA ALA A 338 21.50 -19.09 18.78
C ALA A 338 20.40 -19.37 17.74
N GLY A 339 20.03 -18.40 16.90
CA GLY A 339 18.99 -18.53 15.87
C GLY A 339 17.62 -18.96 16.40
N ARG A 340 17.33 -18.83 17.71
CA ARG A 340 16.10 -19.39 18.31
C ARG A 340 14.93 -18.43 18.18
N THR A 341 15.22 -17.14 18.10
CA THR A 341 14.24 -16.11 17.76
C THR A 341 14.28 -15.78 16.28
N GLY A 342 13.19 -15.23 15.75
CA GLY A 342 13.18 -14.75 14.37
C GLY A 342 14.26 -13.70 14.09
N THR A 343 14.54 -12.81 15.04
CA THR A 343 15.57 -11.76 14.92
C THR A 343 16.96 -12.38 14.76
N GLU A 344 17.31 -13.38 15.58
CA GLU A 344 18.59 -14.09 15.49
C GLU A 344 18.70 -14.88 14.19
N ALA A 345 17.64 -15.59 13.80
CA ALA A 345 17.64 -16.38 12.58
C ALA A 345 17.82 -15.51 11.32
N LEU A 346 17.15 -14.36 11.28
CA LEU A 346 17.35 -13.38 10.21
C LEU A 346 18.78 -12.84 10.24
N ALA A 347 19.34 -12.51 11.41
CA ALA A 347 20.72 -12.04 11.52
C ALA A 347 21.75 -13.04 10.96
N VAL A 348 21.59 -14.33 11.27
CA VAL A 348 22.44 -15.41 10.72
C VAL A 348 22.31 -15.46 9.19
N ALA A 349 21.07 -15.46 8.67
CA ALA A 349 20.84 -15.50 7.22
C ALA A 349 21.45 -14.28 6.50
N LEU A 350 21.28 -13.07 7.04
CA LEU A 350 21.87 -11.84 6.50
C LEU A 350 23.40 -11.88 6.54
N ARG A 351 23.99 -12.35 7.66
CA ARG A 351 25.44 -12.47 7.81
C ARG A 351 26.05 -13.38 6.75
N VAL A 352 25.41 -14.50 6.46
CA VAL A 352 25.87 -15.51 5.51
C VAL A 352 25.63 -15.07 4.07
N ALA A 353 24.42 -14.59 3.75
CA ALA A 353 24.08 -14.11 2.41
C ALA A 353 24.97 -12.93 1.97
N ALA A 354 25.34 -12.05 2.91
CA ALA A 354 26.27 -10.96 2.63
C ALA A 354 27.75 -11.39 2.54
N ALA A 355 28.14 -12.53 3.14
CA ALA A 355 29.52 -13.06 3.08
C ALA A 355 29.79 -13.85 1.80
N CYS A 356 28.80 -14.65 1.40
CA CYS A 356 28.87 -15.57 0.27
C CYS A 356 27.78 -15.22 -0.77
N PRO A 357 27.73 -13.96 -1.27
CA PRO A 357 26.63 -13.52 -2.11
C PRO A 357 26.51 -14.33 -3.40
N ASP A 358 27.61 -14.83 -3.96
CA ASP A 358 27.65 -15.51 -5.26
C ASP A 358 27.85 -17.04 -5.17
N ASP A 359 27.85 -17.62 -3.96
CA ASP A 359 28.02 -19.06 -3.75
C ASP A 359 26.87 -19.63 -2.91
N PHE A 360 25.81 -20.05 -3.59
CA PHE A 360 24.61 -20.61 -2.99
C PHE A 360 24.91 -21.84 -2.11
N THR A 361 25.79 -22.72 -2.58
CA THR A 361 26.08 -23.99 -1.89
C THR A 361 26.78 -23.74 -0.57
N THR A 362 27.85 -22.94 -0.61
CA THR A 362 28.64 -22.60 0.57
C THR A 362 27.83 -21.77 1.56
N ALA A 363 27.00 -20.84 1.07
CA ALA A 363 26.12 -20.04 1.91
C ALA A 363 25.09 -20.89 2.65
N VAL A 364 24.34 -21.75 1.95
CA VAL A 364 23.35 -22.62 2.60
C VAL A 364 24.02 -23.59 3.57
N ALA A 365 25.17 -24.15 3.22
CA ALA A 365 25.94 -25.03 4.12
C ALA A 365 26.38 -24.29 5.40
N ALA A 366 26.89 -23.06 5.28
CA ALA A 366 27.28 -22.25 6.44
C ALA A 366 26.07 -21.87 7.29
N ALA A 367 24.95 -21.45 6.67
CA ALA A 367 23.71 -21.15 7.38
C ALA A 367 23.10 -22.37 8.10
N ALA A 368 23.48 -23.58 7.70
CA ALA A 368 23.08 -24.84 8.30
C ALA A 368 24.04 -25.37 9.39
N ASP A 369 25.19 -24.72 9.60
CA ASP A 369 26.28 -25.18 10.47
C ASP A 369 26.48 -24.25 11.68
N HIS A 370 25.52 -24.26 12.61
CA HIS A 370 25.60 -23.52 13.89
C HIS A 370 24.71 -24.18 14.96
N GLY A 371 24.81 -23.74 16.22
CA GLY A 371 24.14 -24.38 17.38
C GLY A 371 22.64 -24.08 17.53
N GLY A 372 22.02 -23.44 16.54
CA GLY A 372 20.68 -22.87 16.59
C GLY A 372 19.60 -23.55 15.75
N ASP A 373 18.56 -22.78 15.35
CA ASP A 373 17.58 -23.22 14.34
C ASP A 373 18.19 -23.16 12.94
N THR A 374 19.01 -24.15 12.63
CA THR A 374 19.72 -24.28 11.35
C THR A 374 18.79 -24.43 10.15
N ARG A 375 17.57 -24.96 10.36
CA ARG A 375 16.59 -25.12 9.29
C ARG A 375 16.05 -23.77 8.84
N THR A 376 15.60 -22.94 9.79
CA THR A 376 15.07 -21.62 9.43
C THR A 376 16.16 -20.74 8.83
N THR A 377 17.36 -20.71 9.42
CA THR A 377 18.46 -19.89 8.87
C THR A 377 18.86 -20.31 7.46
N ALA A 378 18.92 -21.62 7.17
CA ALA A 378 19.16 -22.13 5.83
C ALA A 378 18.04 -21.72 4.86
N VAL A 379 16.77 -21.88 5.25
CA VAL A 379 15.61 -21.47 4.44
C VAL A 379 15.66 -19.97 4.09
N LEU A 380 15.89 -19.11 5.08
CA LEU A 380 15.99 -17.67 4.88
C LEU A 380 17.16 -17.30 3.95
N CYS A 381 18.32 -17.93 4.13
CA CYS A 381 19.47 -17.75 3.24
C CYS A 381 19.15 -18.19 1.81
N GLY A 382 18.46 -19.33 1.66
CA GLY A 382 18.00 -19.86 0.38
C GLY A 382 17.00 -18.93 -0.32
N GLN A 383 16.05 -18.35 0.42
CA GLN A 383 15.11 -17.36 -0.12
C GLN A 383 15.82 -16.11 -0.64
N LEU A 384 16.76 -15.56 0.13
CA LEU A 384 17.51 -14.36 -0.24
C LEU A 384 18.39 -14.59 -1.49
N LEU A 385 19.20 -15.64 -1.50
CA LEU A 385 20.11 -15.92 -2.62
C LEU A 385 19.34 -16.41 -3.86
N GLY A 386 18.28 -17.18 -3.65
CA GLY A 386 17.37 -17.60 -4.71
C GLY A 386 16.67 -16.41 -5.38
N ALA A 387 16.21 -15.42 -4.61
CA ALA A 387 15.66 -14.18 -5.14
C ALA A 387 16.73 -13.31 -5.84
N ALA A 388 17.94 -13.28 -5.31
CA ALA A 388 19.04 -12.49 -5.88
C ALA A 388 19.51 -13.00 -7.24
N HIS A 389 19.54 -14.31 -7.45
CA HIS A 389 20.18 -14.92 -8.62
C HIS A 389 19.24 -15.75 -9.51
N GLY A 390 18.02 -16.02 -9.04
CA GLY A 390 17.10 -16.94 -9.71
C GLY A 390 17.49 -18.41 -9.51
N PRO A 391 16.68 -19.34 -10.05
CA PRO A 391 16.81 -20.75 -9.77
C PRO A 391 18.05 -21.39 -10.45
N ALA A 392 18.57 -20.76 -11.50
CA ALA A 392 19.77 -21.23 -12.20
C ALA A 392 21.05 -21.17 -11.35
N ALA A 393 21.07 -20.42 -10.25
CA ALA A 393 22.18 -20.38 -9.30
C ALA A 393 22.16 -21.56 -8.31
N ILE A 394 21.06 -22.32 -8.25
CA ILE A 394 20.92 -23.47 -7.37
C ILE A 394 21.53 -24.69 -8.07
N PRO A 395 22.45 -25.44 -7.43
CA PRO A 395 23.07 -26.61 -8.05
C PRO A 395 22.03 -27.63 -8.50
N LEU A 396 22.15 -28.15 -9.73
CA LEU A 396 21.23 -29.17 -10.27
C LEU A 396 21.04 -30.38 -9.34
N PRO A 397 22.08 -30.94 -8.69
CA PRO A 397 21.90 -32.06 -7.76
C PRO A 397 21.06 -31.72 -6.54
N TRP A 398 20.84 -30.43 -6.23
CA TRP A 398 19.96 -30.00 -5.15
C TRP A 398 18.57 -29.66 -5.69
N ALA A 399 18.49 -29.06 -6.87
CA ALA A 399 17.22 -28.72 -7.52
C ALA A 399 16.35 -29.94 -7.88
N GLU A 400 16.94 -31.11 -8.18
CA GLU A 400 16.21 -32.32 -8.56
C GLU A 400 15.76 -33.21 -7.39
N LYS A 401 16.22 -32.91 -6.16
CA LYS A 401 15.95 -33.73 -4.97
C LYS A 401 14.58 -33.55 -4.32
N PRO A 402 13.95 -32.35 -4.30
CA PRO A 402 12.70 -32.18 -3.59
C PRO A 402 11.55 -32.88 -4.32
N ALA A 403 10.85 -33.79 -3.63
CA ALA A 403 9.72 -34.54 -4.20
C ALA A 403 8.57 -33.64 -4.69
N ALA A 404 8.43 -32.43 -4.12
CA ALA A 404 7.40 -31.46 -4.48
C ALA A 404 7.84 -30.46 -5.57
N LEU A 405 8.86 -30.76 -6.38
CA LEU A 405 9.37 -29.85 -7.42
C LEU A 405 8.26 -29.42 -8.40
N ALA A 406 7.42 -30.35 -8.87
CA ALA A 406 6.32 -30.04 -9.78
C ALA A 406 5.26 -29.12 -9.14
N VAL A 407 5.05 -29.24 -7.82
CA VAL A 407 4.14 -28.36 -7.07
C VAL A 407 4.72 -26.95 -6.97
N LEU A 408 6.02 -26.85 -6.66
CA LEU A 408 6.76 -25.58 -6.61
C LEU A 408 6.74 -24.87 -7.97
N GLU A 409 7.01 -25.60 -9.06
CA GLU A 409 6.94 -25.10 -10.44
C GLU A 409 5.56 -24.51 -10.74
N ARG A 410 4.51 -25.30 -10.52
CA ARG A 410 3.14 -24.88 -10.80
C ARG A 410 2.73 -23.65 -9.98
N LEU A 411 3.05 -23.63 -8.69
CA LEU A 411 2.64 -22.53 -7.82
C LEU A 411 3.42 -21.24 -8.13
N ALA A 412 4.70 -21.34 -8.52
CA ALA A 412 5.48 -20.20 -9.00
C ALA A 412 4.94 -19.65 -10.32
N GLU A 413 4.51 -20.52 -11.24
CA GLU A 413 3.83 -20.14 -12.49
C GLU A 413 2.49 -19.46 -12.22
N ASP A 414 1.67 -20.02 -11.33
CA ASP A 414 0.38 -19.45 -10.95
C ASP A 414 0.56 -18.06 -10.32
N ALA A 415 1.49 -17.92 -9.37
CA ALA A 415 1.81 -16.61 -8.80
C ALA A 415 2.29 -15.61 -9.87
N THR A 416 3.14 -16.05 -10.80
CA THR A 416 3.62 -15.20 -11.90
C THR A 416 2.49 -14.77 -12.82
N THR A 417 1.55 -15.67 -13.11
CA THR A 417 0.37 -15.39 -13.94
C THR A 417 -0.55 -14.40 -13.24
N GLU A 418 -0.93 -14.68 -11.99
CA GLU A 418 -1.89 -13.88 -11.24
C GLU A 418 -1.40 -12.46 -10.91
N PHE A 419 -0.14 -12.34 -10.50
CA PHE A 419 0.49 -11.04 -10.17
C PHE A 419 1.18 -10.40 -11.38
N GLY A 420 1.09 -11.02 -12.55
CA GLY A 420 1.67 -10.55 -13.80
C GLY A 420 0.74 -9.64 -14.61
N PRO A 421 1.14 -9.26 -15.83
CA PRO A 421 0.35 -8.40 -16.73
C PRO A 421 -0.96 -9.03 -17.22
N TYR A 422 -1.05 -10.36 -17.23
CA TYR A 422 -2.15 -11.11 -17.82
C TYR A 422 -2.60 -12.22 -16.87
N PRO A 423 -3.40 -11.88 -15.84
CA PRO A 423 -3.98 -12.89 -14.96
C PRO A 423 -4.90 -13.83 -15.76
N ASP A 424 -4.99 -15.07 -15.31
CA ASP A 424 -5.87 -16.07 -15.93
C ASP A 424 -7.29 -15.93 -15.35
N GLU A 425 -8.25 -15.65 -16.24
CA GLU A 425 -9.66 -15.45 -15.89
C GLU A 425 -10.54 -16.64 -16.27
N SER A 426 -9.93 -17.76 -16.66
CA SER A 426 -10.65 -18.97 -17.05
C SER A 426 -11.42 -19.59 -15.89
N ALA A 427 -12.47 -20.35 -16.23
CA ALA A 427 -13.18 -21.16 -15.24
C ALA A 427 -12.26 -22.21 -14.58
N GLU A 428 -11.25 -22.69 -15.31
CA GLU A 428 -10.23 -23.63 -14.82
C GLU A 428 -9.36 -22.99 -13.73
N TRP A 429 -9.07 -21.69 -13.85
CA TRP A 429 -8.39 -20.92 -12.80
C TRP A 429 -9.23 -20.87 -11.52
N LEU A 430 -10.50 -20.49 -11.62
CA LEU A 430 -11.42 -20.40 -10.47
C LEU A 430 -11.71 -21.76 -9.84
N GLN A 431 -11.62 -22.85 -10.59
CA GLN A 431 -11.68 -24.21 -10.04
C GLN A 431 -10.41 -24.56 -9.24
N ARG A 432 -9.24 -24.10 -9.67
CA ARG A 432 -7.95 -24.33 -8.99
C ARG A 432 -7.80 -23.46 -7.75
N TYR A 433 -8.21 -22.19 -7.85
CA TYR A 433 -8.18 -21.18 -6.79
C TYR A 433 -9.60 -20.70 -6.49
N PRO A 434 -10.42 -21.54 -5.85
CA PRO A 434 -11.78 -21.16 -5.51
C PRO A 434 -11.75 -19.97 -4.55
N VAL A 435 -12.56 -18.98 -4.90
CA VAL A 435 -12.88 -17.82 -4.09
C VAL A 435 -14.35 -18.02 -3.69
N GLY A 436 -14.59 -18.21 -2.39
CA GLY A 436 -15.94 -18.45 -1.88
C GLY A 436 -16.87 -17.27 -2.16
N ALA A 437 -18.17 -17.44 -1.89
CA ALA A 437 -19.05 -16.28 -1.77
C ALA A 437 -18.40 -15.25 -0.83
N PRO A 438 -18.54 -13.93 -1.07
CA PRO A 438 -17.97 -12.93 -0.17
C PRO A 438 -18.28 -13.32 1.27
N ALA A 439 -17.24 -13.47 2.08
CA ALA A 439 -17.32 -14.02 3.43
C ALA A 439 -18.28 -13.15 4.26
N HIS A 440 -19.56 -13.53 4.27
CA HIS A 440 -20.68 -12.65 4.64
C HIS A 440 -20.70 -11.35 3.78
N ALA A 441 -21.89 -10.77 3.57
CA ALA A 441 -21.91 -9.33 3.32
C ALA A 441 -21.08 -8.72 4.46
N PRO A 442 -20.11 -7.82 4.18
CA PRO A 442 -19.29 -7.25 5.24
C PRO A 442 -20.25 -6.83 6.33
N ASP A 443 -20.03 -7.33 7.55
CA ASP A 443 -20.73 -6.78 8.70
C ASP A 443 -20.57 -5.28 8.54
N ARG A 444 -21.66 -4.56 8.23
CA ARG A 444 -21.66 -3.15 7.80
C ARG A 444 -21.12 -2.21 8.89
N ARG A 445 -20.50 -2.79 9.93
CA ARG A 445 -20.00 -2.19 11.14
C ARG A 445 -18.47 -2.33 11.28
N ARG A 446 -17.78 -3.12 10.44
CA ARG A 446 -16.31 -3.30 10.52
C ARG A 446 -15.69 -3.70 9.18
N SER A 447 -15.35 -2.74 8.33
CA SER A 447 -14.30 -2.93 7.33
C SER A 447 -14.01 -1.62 6.58
N LEU A 448 -12.74 -1.19 6.58
CA LEU A 448 -12.07 -0.60 5.41
C LEU A 448 -11.06 -1.67 4.96
N HIS A 449 -11.52 -2.73 4.32
CA HIS A 449 -10.67 -3.84 3.85
C HIS A 449 -10.70 -3.93 2.32
N ALA A 450 -9.80 -3.18 1.68
CA ALA A 450 -9.26 -3.56 0.36
C ALA A 450 -7.75 -3.24 0.34
N VAL A 451 -6.93 -4.29 0.40
CA VAL A 451 -5.52 -4.28 0.81
C VAL A 451 -4.48 -3.76 -0.23
N PRO A 452 -4.81 -3.29 -1.45
CA PRO A 452 -3.90 -2.42 -2.22
C PRO A 452 -4.14 -0.92 -1.97
N ARG A 453 -5.32 -0.57 -1.44
CA ARG A 453 -5.72 0.84 -1.24
C ARG A 453 -5.24 1.41 0.07
N LEU A 454 -4.83 0.61 1.06
CA LEU A 454 -4.50 1.11 2.41
C LEU A 454 -3.32 2.08 2.47
N ALA A 455 -2.18 1.81 1.84
CA ALA A 455 -1.04 2.74 1.91
C ALA A 455 -1.32 4.05 1.14
N ALA A 456 -1.86 3.94 -0.07
CA ALA A 456 -2.24 5.11 -0.87
C ALA A 456 -3.40 5.89 -0.22
N SER A 457 -4.40 5.22 0.33
CA SER A 457 -5.52 5.84 1.05
C SER A 457 -5.07 6.52 2.33
N ARG A 458 -4.11 5.94 3.07
CA ARG A 458 -3.48 6.57 4.23
C ARG A 458 -2.70 7.83 3.85
N ASP A 459 -1.87 7.75 2.81
CA ASP A 459 -1.12 8.90 2.29
C ASP A 459 -2.06 9.99 1.75
N ARG A 460 -3.13 9.61 1.05
CA ARG A 460 -4.19 10.52 0.58
C ARG A 460 -4.97 11.15 1.73
N PHE A 461 -5.29 10.39 2.78
CA PHE A 461 -5.98 10.93 3.94
C PHE A 461 -5.10 11.90 4.72
N LEU A 462 -3.84 11.53 4.97
CA LEU A 462 -2.85 12.44 5.53
C LEU A 462 -2.71 13.69 4.66
N GLY A 463 -2.68 13.52 3.33
CA GLY A 463 -2.64 14.61 2.35
C GLY A 463 -3.84 15.53 2.48
N ALA A 464 -5.05 14.96 2.64
CA ALA A 464 -6.28 15.72 2.82
C ALA A 464 -6.22 16.57 4.10
N VAL A 465 -5.82 15.99 5.24
CA VAL A 465 -5.75 16.72 6.51
C VAL A 465 -4.65 17.79 6.50
N LEU A 466 -3.45 17.47 5.99
CA LEU A 466 -2.35 18.43 5.86
C LEU A 466 -2.70 19.55 4.87
N GLY A 467 -3.21 19.20 3.70
CA GLY A 467 -3.62 20.18 2.69
C GLY A 467 -4.71 21.12 3.22
N CYS A 468 -5.65 20.59 3.99
CA CYS A 468 -6.67 21.38 4.68
C CYS A 468 -6.05 22.44 5.62
N ALA A 469 -5.11 22.00 6.47
CA ALA A 469 -4.42 22.88 7.41
C ALA A 469 -3.52 23.92 6.69
N ILE A 470 -2.80 23.49 5.66
CA ILE A 470 -1.95 24.35 4.82
C ILE A 470 -2.78 25.42 4.15
N GLY A 471 -3.93 25.04 3.58
CA GLY A 471 -4.83 25.95 2.88
C GLY A 471 -5.47 27.00 3.81
N GLU A 472 -5.91 26.59 5.01
CA GLU A 472 -6.39 27.54 6.02
C GLU A 472 -5.27 28.52 6.43
N ALA A 473 -4.07 27.99 6.73
CA ALA A 473 -2.93 28.79 7.15
C ALA A 473 -2.49 29.80 6.08
N LEU A 474 -2.56 29.42 4.80
CA LEU A 474 -2.25 30.32 3.69
C LEU A 474 -3.31 31.42 3.54
N GLY A 475 -4.60 31.06 3.60
CA GLY A 475 -5.68 32.03 3.38
C GLY A 475 -5.96 32.94 4.58
N THR A 476 -5.60 32.54 5.80
CA THR A 476 -5.90 33.28 7.05
C THR A 476 -5.44 34.74 7.05
N PRO A 477 -4.21 35.10 6.62
CA PRO A 477 -3.73 36.49 6.65
C PRO A 477 -4.51 37.46 5.75
N ILE A 478 -5.20 36.94 4.73
CA ILE A 478 -5.97 37.73 3.76
C ILE A 478 -7.48 37.53 3.89
N ALA A 479 -7.93 36.62 4.76
CA ALA A 479 -9.35 36.37 4.99
C ALA A 479 -10.10 37.67 5.38
N GLY A 480 -11.15 37.97 4.62
CA GLY A 480 -11.97 39.17 4.75
C GLY A 480 -11.47 40.39 3.99
N SER A 481 -10.34 40.31 3.29
CA SER A 481 -9.82 41.39 2.44
C SER A 481 -10.55 41.44 1.10
N GLY A 482 -10.61 42.61 0.46
CA GLY A 482 -11.01 42.71 -0.94
C GLY A 482 -9.88 42.27 -1.88
N TRP A 483 -10.23 41.81 -3.09
CA TRP A 483 -9.24 41.41 -4.10
C TRP A 483 -8.23 42.52 -4.41
N ASP A 484 -8.68 43.77 -4.56
CA ASP A 484 -7.80 44.92 -4.78
C ASP A 484 -6.79 45.10 -3.62
N ASP A 485 -7.24 44.96 -2.37
CA ASP A 485 -6.35 45.05 -1.18
C ASP A 485 -5.35 43.89 -1.11
N ILE A 486 -5.70 42.72 -1.64
CA ILE A 486 -4.80 41.56 -1.73
C ILE A 486 -3.73 41.86 -2.78
N GLN A 487 -4.11 42.40 -3.93
CA GLN A 487 -3.18 42.77 -4.99
C GLN A 487 -2.25 43.91 -4.56
N ASP A 488 -2.76 44.92 -3.87
CA ASP A 488 -1.96 46.05 -3.38
C ASP A 488 -0.89 45.60 -2.38
N ARG A 489 -1.19 44.60 -1.53
CA ARG A 489 -0.25 44.09 -0.52
C ARG A 489 0.69 43.01 -1.01
N HIS A 490 0.26 42.16 -1.95
CA HIS A 490 0.99 40.96 -2.36
C HIS A 490 1.41 40.94 -3.84
N GLY A 491 1.04 41.98 -4.60
CA GLY A 491 1.32 42.11 -6.03
C GLY A 491 0.20 41.55 -6.91
N PRO A 492 0.31 41.69 -8.25
CA PRO A 492 -0.77 41.38 -9.18
C PRO A 492 -1.18 39.90 -9.20
N GLN A 493 -0.30 39.00 -8.77
CA GLN A 493 -0.55 37.56 -8.65
C GLN A 493 -1.13 37.15 -7.28
N GLY A 494 -1.32 38.11 -6.37
CA GLY A 494 -1.82 37.85 -5.02
C GLY A 494 -0.84 37.06 -4.14
N LEU A 495 -1.37 36.43 -3.09
CA LEU A 495 -0.62 35.67 -2.11
C LEU A 495 -0.19 34.30 -2.67
N ARG A 496 1.10 33.98 -2.60
CA ARG A 496 1.67 32.71 -3.11
C ARG A 496 2.39 31.86 -2.07
N ASN A 497 2.72 32.44 -0.92
CA ASN A 497 3.45 31.79 0.17
C ASN A 497 2.87 32.27 1.51
N TYR A 498 3.21 31.60 2.61
CA TYR A 498 2.86 32.08 3.94
C TYR A 498 3.39 33.50 4.21
N VAL A 499 2.61 34.28 4.96
CA VAL A 499 3.04 35.60 5.42
C VAL A 499 3.92 35.40 6.66
N PRO A 500 5.20 35.84 6.66
CA PRO A 500 6.12 35.66 7.78
C PRO A 500 5.78 36.62 8.94
N ALA A 501 4.72 36.33 9.67
CA ALA A 501 4.23 37.10 10.84
C ALA A 501 4.57 36.43 12.19
N GLY A 502 5.51 35.48 12.20
CA GLY A 502 5.95 34.68 13.34
C GLY A 502 6.58 33.36 12.86
N HIS A 503 7.16 32.58 13.79
CA HIS A 503 7.62 31.22 13.50
C HIS A 503 6.77 30.20 14.27
N PRO A 504 6.25 29.14 13.61
CA PRO A 504 6.35 28.89 12.17
C PRO A 504 5.41 29.80 11.36
N ALA A 505 5.69 30.01 10.06
CA ALA A 505 4.96 30.99 9.24
C ALA A 505 3.52 30.57 8.91
N GLY A 506 3.27 29.28 8.74
CA GLY A 506 1.95 28.68 8.50
C GLY A 506 1.16 28.47 9.79
N ARG A 507 0.69 29.57 10.39
CA ARG A 507 -0.07 29.53 11.66
C ARG A 507 -1.48 28.99 11.42
N LEU A 508 -1.92 28.07 12.28
CA LEU A 508 -3.25 27.48 12.16
C LEU A 508 -4.35 28.46 12.61
N GLY A 509 -5.52 28.36 12.00
CA GLY A 509 -6.74 29.05 12.45
C GLY A 509 -7.57 28.21 13.42
N SER A 510 -8.73 28.72 13.81
CA SER A 510 -9.67 27.99 14.67
C SER A 510 -10.24 26.76 13.98
N ASP A 511 -10.34 26.77 12.65
CA ASP A 511 -11.06 25.74 11.93
C ASP A 511 -10.19 24.49 11.79
N THR A 512 -8.86 24.62 11.63
CA THR A 512 -7.94 23.47 11.78
C THR A 512 -7.96 22.92 13.20
N GLN A 513 -7.99 23.77 14.24
CA GLN A 513 -8.10 23.24 15.62
C GLN A 513 -9.34 22.36 15.76
N LEU A 514 -10.48 22.80 15.25
CA LEU A 514 -11.71 22.01 15.27
C LEU A 514 -11.65 20.78 14.39
N LEU A 515 -11.03 20.84 13.20
CA LEU A 515 -10.76 19.67 12.38
C LEU A 515 -10.00 18.60 13.17
N LEU A 516 -8.98 18.99 13.94
CA LEU A 516 -8.24 18.05 14.79
C LEU A 516 -9.11 17.43 15.88
N PHE A 517 -10.00 18.21 16.49
CA PHE A 517 -10.97 17.68 17.46
C PHE A 517 -12.07 16.84 16.79
N SER A 518 -12.51 17.17 15.57
CA SER A 518 -13.40 16.31 14.78
C SER A 518 -12.73 14.97 14.52
N LEU A 519 -11.45 14.97 14.14
CA LEU A 519 -10.68 13.76 13.89
C LEU A 519 -10.51 12.93 15.17
N GLU A 520 -10.14 13.53 16.29
CA GLU A 520 -10.08 12.85 17.59
C GLU A 520 -11.45 12.27 18.00
N GLY A 521 -12.53 13.03 17.83
CA GLY A 521 -13.90 12.58 18.09
C GLY A 521 -14.29 11.38 17.23
N THR A 522 -13.95 11.41 15.94
CA THR A 522 -14.17 10.29 15.01
C THR A 522 -13.36 9.06 15.42
N ILE A 523 -12.09 9.20 15.83
CA ILE A 523 -11.29 8.08 16.35
C ILE A 523 -11.94 7.46 17.59
N ARG A 524 -12.34 8.27 18.58
CA ARG A 524 -12.99 7.77 19.80
C ARG A 524 -14.34 7.10 19.51
N ALA A 525 -15.08 7.60 18.51
CA ALA A 525 -16.28 6.95 18.01
C ALA A 525 -15.95 5.59 17.37
N GLY A 526 -14.86 5.49 16.61
CA GLY A 526 -14.32 4.24 16.07
C GLY A 526 -14.03 3.22 17.18
N VAL A 527 -13.27 3.64 18.21
CA VAL A 527 -12.96 2.81 19.39
C VAL A 527 -14.24 2.29 20.05
N SER A 528 -15.22 3.19 20.25
CA SER A 528 -16.51 2.85 20.89
C SER A 528 -17.40 1.98 19.98
N ARG A 529 -17.29 2.14 18.65
CA ARG A 529 -18.03 1.34 17.67
C ARG A 529 -17.61 -0.12 17.71
N ARG A 530 -16.37 -0.42 18.11
CA ARG A 530 -15.88 -1.81 18.24
C ARG A 530 -16.74 -2.63 19.21
N THR A 531 -17.33 -2.04 20.24
CA THR A 531 -18.18 -2.78 21.20
C THR A 531 -19.67 -2.80 20.82
N GLY A 532 -20.04 -2.25 19.66
CA GLY A 532 -21.35 -2.46 19.03
C GLY A 532 -22.40 -1.36 19.23
N GLU A 533 -22.06 -0.25 19.87
CA GLU A 533 -23.06 0.73 20.37
C GLU A 533 -23.10 2.08 19.62
N VAL A 534 -22.27 2.29 18.58
CA VAL A 534 -22.14 3.59 17.90
C VAL A 534 -22.49 3.50 16.41
N ALA A 535 -23.62 4.10 16.04
CA ALA A 535 -24.09 4.17 14.64
C ALA A 535 -23.59 5.42 13.88
N ASP A 536 -23.15 6.46 14.60
CA ASP A 536 -22.74 7.75 14.05
C ASP A 536 -21.79 8.46 15.04
N PRO A 537 -20.73 9.16 14.58
CA PRO A 537 -19.72 9.74 15.47
C PRO A 537 -20.11 11.08 16.11
N SER A 538 -21.29 11.64 15.81
CA SER A 538 -21.67 13.01 16.18
C SER A 538 -21.58 13.29 17.68
N ARG A 539 -21.94 12.32 18.54
CA ARG A 539 -21.85 12.50 20.00
C ARG A 539 -20.40 12.64 20.46
N HIS A 540 -19.50 11.82 19.93
CA HIS A 540 -18.07 11.86 20.24
C HIS A 540 -17.40 13.12 19.68
N ILE A 541 -17.82 13.57 18.49
CA ILE A 541 -17.37 14.83 17.90
C ILE A 541 -17.89 16.02 18.73
N GLN A 542 -19.15 16.00 19.16
CA GLN A 542 -19.70 17.02 20.06
C GLN A 542 -18.92 17.06 21.38
N HIS A 543 -18.56 15.92 21.97
CA HIS A 543 -17.68 15.87 23.14
C HIS A 543 -16.30 16.47 22.85
N ALA A 544 -15.72 16.18 21.69
CA ALA A 544 -14.46 16.76 21.25
C ALA A 544 -14.53 18.28 21.08
N TYR A 545 -15.63 18.82 20.56
CA TYR A 545 -15.84 20.27 20.50
C TYR A 545 -15.96 20.92 21.87
N GLN A 546 -16.46 20.23 22.90
CA GLN A 546 -16.42 20.74 24.26
C GLN A 546 -15.01 20.73 24.86
N ARG A 547 -14.16 19.75 24.49
CA ARG A 547 -12.72 19.78 24.82
C ARG A 547 -12.02 20.93 24.11
N TRP A 548 -12.34 21.19 22.84
CA TRP A 548 -11.86 22.39 22.14
C TRP A 548 -12.32 23.68 22.83
N LEU A 549 -13.60 23.79 23.21
CA LEU A 549 -14.12 24.95 23.91
C LEU A 549 -13.40 25.19 25.25
N HIS A 550 -12.98 24.12 25.93
CA HIS A 550 -12.12 24.19 27.10
C HIS A 550 -10.74 24.78 26.79
N THR A 551 -10.11 24.42 25.67
CA THR A 551 -8.83 25.03 25.26
C THR A 551 -8.97 26.53 24.97
N GLN A 552 -10.18 27.02 24.67
CA GLN A 552 -10.49 28.45 24.54
C GLN A 552 -10.70 29.17 25.90
N HIS A 553 -10.05 28.66 26.96
CA HIS A 553 -10.02 29.22 28.31
C HIS A 553 -11.36 29.20 29.08
N LEU A 554 -12.35 28.41 28.65
CA LEU A 554 -13.49 28.09 29.51
C LEU A 554 -13.09 26.95 30.45
N SER A 555 -13.36 27.08 31.75
CA SER A 555 -13.17 25.97 32.69
C SER A 555 -13.95 24.73 32.23
N TRP A 556 -13.42 23.53 32.42
CA TRP A 556 -14.10 22.29 32.00
C TRP A 556 -15.55 22.20 32.48
N GLY A 557 -15.84 22.55 33.75
CA GLY A 557 -17.21 22.58 34.28
C GLY A 557 -18.18 23.55 33.60
N ARG A 558 -17.68 24.50 32.79
CA ARG A 558 -18.49 25.41 31.95
C ARG A 558 -18.52 25.02 30.48
N ALA A 559 -17.60 24.16 30.03
CA ALA A 559 -17.50 23.73 28.64
C ALA A 559 -18.13 22.35 28.42
N ALA A 560 -17.96 21.41 29.37
CA ALA A 560 -18.32 20.00 29.20
C ALA A 560 -19.81 19.73 28.93
N GLY A 561 -20.71 20.61 29.39
CA GLY A 561 -22.16 20.37 29.28
C GLY A 561 -22.57 19.06 29.94
N GLU A 562 -23.38 18.27 29.25
CA GLU A 562 -23.85 16.97 29.76
C GLU A 562 -22.73 15.94 29.98
N PHE A 563 -21.60 16.08 29.27
CA PHE A 563 -20.46 15.16 29.38
C PHE A 563 -19.79 15.22 30.76
N LEU A 564 -19.97 16.31 31.52
CA LEU A 564 -19.40 16.47 32.86
C LEU A 564 -19.78 15.33 33.83
N LYS A 565 -20.94 14.68 33.60
CA LYS A 565 -21.42 13.56 34.42
C LYS A 565 -20.55 12.31 34.32
N HIS A 566 -19.97 12.07 33.14
CA HIS A 566 -19.20 10.86 32.83
C HIS A 566 -17.70 11.15 32.71
N THR A 567 -17.35 12.39 32.34
CA THR A 567 -15.98 12.87 32.15
C THR A 567 -15.74 14.09 33.05
N PRO A 568 -15.32 13.89 34.32
CA PRO A 568 -15.20 14.96 35.31
C PRO A 568 -14.02 15.93 35.06
N ALA A 569 -13.08 15.56 34.20
CA ALA A 569 -11.94 16.36 33.77
C ALA A 569 -11.72 16.17 32.25
N PRO A 570 -11.16 17.16 31.52
CA PRO A 570 -10.90 16.99 30.09
C PRO A 570 -9.85 15.89 29.88
N ASP A 571 -10.15 14.92 29.03
CA ASP A 571 -9.36 13.70 28.83
C ASP A 571 -8.83 13.54 27.40
N GLY A 572 -7.96 12.54 27.22
CA GLY A 572 -7.21 12.24 25.99
C GLY A 572 -6.04 13.19 25.73
N TRP A 573 -5.25 12.85 24.73
CA TRP A 573 -3.93 13.47 24.54
C TRP A 573 -4.00 14.84 23.86
N LEU A 574 -4.96 15.04 22.94
CA LEU A 574 -5.02 16.26 22.14
C LEU A 574 -5.23 17.51 23.00
N VAL A 575 -6.11 17.43 24.00
CA VAL A 575 -6.40 18.54 24.93
C VAL A 575 -5.19 18.91 25.82
N GLY A 576 -4.15 18.07 25.85
CA GLY A 576 -2.87 18.35 26.53
C GLY A 576 -1.92 19.25 25.74
N HIS A 577 -2.14 19.44 24.43
CA HIS A 577 -1.26 20.27 23.61
C HIS A 577 -1.48 21.76 23.88
N ARG A 578 -0.51 22.39 24.56
CA ARG A 578 -0.57 23.81 24.96
C ARG A 578 -0.79 24.78 23.80
N ALA A 579 -0.29 24.48 22.60
CA ALA A 579 -0.49 25.32 21.42
C ALA A 579 -1.97 25.47 21.02
N LEU A 580 -2.83 24.49 21.35
CA LEU A 580 -4.28 24.54 21.09
C LEU A 580 -5.03 25.46 22.07
N TYR A 581 -4.37 25.97 23.12
CA TYR A 581 -4.92 26.99 24.01
C TYR A 581 -4.71 28.41 23.48
N GLN A 582 -3.98 28.58 22.38
CA GLN A 582 -3.91 29.88 21.73
C GLN A 582 -5.27 30.19 21.11
N THR A 583 -5.97 31.17 21.69
CA THR A 583 -7.25 31.64 21.17
C THR A 583 -7.04 32.22 19.77
N ARG A 584 -7.72 31.63 18.80
CA ARG A 584 -7.76 32.12 17.40
C ARG A 584 -8.96 33.05 17.22
N ASN A 585 -9.46 33.24 16.00
CA ASN A 585 -10.66 34.04 15.73
C ASN A 585 -11.87 33.16 15.38
N PRO A 586 -12.38 32.33 16.33
CA PRO A 586 -13.45 31.39 16.05
C PRO A 586 -14.76 32.07 15.62
N GLY A 587 -15.49 31.42 14.72
CA GLY A 587 -16.78 31.90 14.24
C GLY A 587 -17.83 32.08 15.34
N ARG A 588 -18.60 33.17 15.27
CA ARG A 588 -19.63 33.53 16.27
C ARG A 588 -20.72 32.46 16.43
N THR A 589 -21.21 31.91 15.32
CA THR A 589 -22.25 30.86 15.32
C THR A 589 -21.80 29.68 16.18
N MET A 590 -20.59 29.18 15.92
CA MET A 590 -20.05 28.02 16.60
C MET A 590 -19.81 28.29 18.09
N MET A 591 -19.20 29.43 18.45
CA MET A 591 -19.04 29.79 19.87
C MET A 591 -20.40 29.84 20.59
N ARG A 592 -21.42 30.43 19.95
CA ARG A 592 -22.78 30.53 20.50
C ARG A 592 -23.40 29.14 20.71
N THR A 593 -23.35 28.26 19.71
CA THR A 593 -23.99 26.94 19.78
C THR A 593 -23.28 25.99 20.73
N LEU A 594 -21.94 25.97 20.76
CA LEU A 594 -21.19 25.14 21.71
C LEU A 594 -21.41 25.59 23.16
N ILE A 595 -21.45 26.91 23.43
CA ILE A 595 -21.76 27.45 24.76
C ILE A 595 -23.22 27.16 25.15
N ALA A 596 -24.17 27.29 24.22
CA ALA A 596 -25.58 27.00 24.49
C ALA A 596 -25.79 25.52 24.83
N PHE A 597 -25.12 24.61 24.11
CA PHE A 597 -25.06 23.19 24.46
C PHE A 597 -24.45 22.98 25.85
N ALA A 598 -23.30 23.59 26.13
CA ALA A 598 -22.61 23.45 27.42
C ALA A 598 -23.46 23.94 28.61
N LYS A 599 -24.35 24.92 28.38
CA LYS A 599 -25.30 25.42 29.38
C LYS A 599 -26.59 24.60 29.50
N GLY A 600 -26.77 23.57 28.67
CA GLY A 600 -28.02 22.82 28.57
C GLY A 600 -29.19 23.65 28.02
N GLN A 601 -28.90 24.74 27.30
CA GLN A 601 -29.91 25.62 26.71
C GLN A 601 -30.38 25.13 25.33
N GLN A 602 -29.55 24.34 24.66
CA GLN A 602 -29.84 23.71 23.38
C GLN A 602 -29.34 22.25 23.39
N PRO A 603 -30.08 21.30 22.80
CA PRO A 603 -29.58 19.95 22.60
C PRO A 603 -28.49 19.91 21.53
N MET A 604 -27.90 18.73 21.30
CA MET A 604 -27.03 18.49 20.16
C MET A 604 -27.79 18.71 18.85
N GLY A 605 -27.20 19.45 17.90
CA GLY A 605 -27.85 19.76 16.63
C GLY A 605 -27.82 18.61 15.64
N THR A 606 -28.89 18.50 14.84
CA THR A 606 -29.01 17.55 13.72
C THR A 606 -29.68 18.25 12.52
N PRO A 607 -29.60 17.69 11.30
CA PRO A 607 -30.34 18.24 10.15
C PRO A 607 -31.86 18.36 10.40
N ASP A 608 -32.45 17.41 11.13
CA ASP A 608 -33.88 17.41 11.47
C ASP A 608 -34.23 18.38 12.62
N HIS A 609 -33.26 18.69 13.47
CA HIS A 609 -33.39 19.58 14.63
C HIS A 609 -32.26 20.62 14.64
N PRO A 610 -32.33 21.64 13.75
CA PRO A 610 -31.26 22.60 13.57
C PRO A 610 -31.10 23.50 14.81
N VAL A 611 -29.85 23.68 15.26
CA VAL A 611 -29.50 24.54 16.42
C VAL A 611 -29.15 25.98 16.02
N SER A 612 -29.02 26.23 14.71
CA SER A 612 -28.81 27.55 14.12
C SER A 612 -29.30 27.58 12.67
N ASP A 613 -29.48 28.78 12.12
CA ASP A 613 -29.82 29.09 10.74
C ASP A 613 -28.58 29.52 9.92
N SER A 614 -27.37 29.18 10.39
CA SER A 614 -26.15 29.70 9.81
C SER A 614 -25.69 28.90 8.59
N GLN A 615 -25.49 29.61 7.48
CA GLN A 615 -24.91 29.09 6.24
C GLN A 615 -23.37 29.14 6.21
N GLY A 616 -22.72 29.46 7.34
CA GLY A 616 -21.30 29.79 7.40
C GLY A 616 -20.37 28.64 6.97
N SER A 617 -19.32 28.99 6.22
CA SER A 617 -18.39 28.03 5.62
C SER A 617 -17.48 27.27 6.59
N THR A 618 -17.20 27.83 7.76
CA THR A 618 -16.32 27.21 8.78
C THR A 618 -16.74 25.79 9.21
N ALA A 619 -17.96 25.35 8.90
CA ALA A 619 -18.45 23.99 9.18
C ALA A 619 -17.90 22.93 8.22
N VAL A 620 -17.52 23.31 7.00
CA VAL A 620 -17.29 22.40 5.88
C VAL A 620 -16.09 21.49 6.13
N MET A 621 -14.93 22.07 6.48
CA MET A 621 -13.69 21.29 6.62
C MET A 621 -13.71 20.29 7.78
N ARG A 622 -14.56 20.49 8.79
CA ARG A 622 -14.73 19.56 9.92
C ARG A 622 -15.31 18.21 9.52
N ALA A 623 -15.88 18.12 8.30
CA ALA A 623 -16.42 16.88 7.77
C ALA A 623 -15.37 16.00 7.06
N VAL A 624 -14.13 16.47 6.86
CA VAL A 624 -13.05 15.65 6.26
C VAL A 624 -12.87 14.29 6.97
N PRO A 625 -12.88 14.19 8.32
CA PRO A 625 -12.78 12.90 9.01
C PRO A 625 -13.96 11.94 8.75
N ALA A 626 -15.12 12.43 8.30
CA ALA A 626 -16.27 11.58 7.99
C ALA A 626 -15.97 10.60 6.84
N ALA A 627 -15.01 10.93 5.97
CA ALA A 627 -14.54 10.07 4.89
C ALA A 627 -13.98 8.72 5.37
N LEU A 628 -13.60 8.59 6.65
CA LEU A 628 -13.14 7.33 7.24
C LEU A 628 -14.26 6.49 7.85
N TRP A 629 -15.47 7.04 7.99
CA TRP A 629 -16.51 6.42 8.80
C TRP A 629 -17.08 5.15 8.15
N SER A 630 -17.26 5.14 6.83
CA SER A 630 -17.91 4.07 6.08
C SER A 630 -17.37 3.95 4.66
N ASP A 631 -17.44 2.75 4.11
CA ASP A 631 -17.20 2.48 2.69
C ASP A 631 -18.37 2.90 1.80
N ASP A 632 -19.56 3.12 2.39
CA ASP A 632 -20.72 3.65 1.69
C ASP A 632 -20.63 5.19 1.58
N PRO A 633 -20.42 5.75 0.38
CA PRO A 633 -20.32 7.20 0.19
C PRO A 633 -21.57 7.96 0.66
N ALA A 634 -22.76 7.35 0.60
CA ALA A 634 -23.99 7.96 1.09
C ALA A 634 -24.01 8.06 2.62
N GLU A 635 -23.47 7.06 3.32
CA GLU A 635 -23.28 7.13 4.77
C GLU A 635 -22.23 8.18 5.15
N VAL A 636 -21.12 8.27 4.40
CA VAL A 636 -20.11 9.32 4.59
C VAL A 636 -20.72 10.71 4.43
N PHE A 637 -21.53 10.92 3.38
CA PHE A 637 -22.25 12.17 3.15
C PHE A 637 -23.12 12.52 4.36
N ARG A 638 -23.92 11.56 4.85
CA ARG A 638 -24.78 11.72 6.04
C ARG A 638 -23.99 12.09 7.29
N VAL A 639 -22.86 11.45 7.55
CA VAL A 639 -22.00 11.77 8.71
C VAL A 639 -21.39 13.17 8.57
N GLY A 640 -21.01 13.58 7.35
CA GLY A 640 -20.58 14.94 7.06
C GLY A 640 -21.67 15.99 7.36
N GLN A 641 -22.92 15.71 6.95
CA GLN A 641 -24.07 16.56 7.27
C GLN A 641 -24.26 16.69 8.79
N ASN A 642 -24.29 15.56 9.49
CA ASN A 642 -24.49 15.53 10.94
C ASN A 642 -23.39 16.29 11.68
N THR A 643 -22.13 16.14 11.25
CA THR A 643 -20.97 16.83 11.84
C THR A 643 -21.09 18.36 11.74
N ALA A 644 -21.56 18.88 10.60
CA ALA A 644 -21.80 20.31 10.42
C ALA A 644 -23.02 20.80 11.24
N ALA A 645 -24.10 20.01 11.25
CA ALA A 645 -25.35 20.32 11.93
C ALA A 645 -25.22 20.49 13.45
N LEU A 646 -24.16 19.94 14.06
CA LEU A 646 -23.78 20.22 15.46
C LEU A 646 -23.66 21.72 15.77
N THR A 647 -23.37 22.55 14.77
CA THR A 647 -23.21 24.01 14.96
C THR A 647 -23.91 24.85 13.90
N HIS A 648 -24.04 24.37 12.66
CA HIS A 648 -24.61 25.08 11.51
C HIS A 648 -25.79 24.28 10.96
N GLY A 649 -27.01 24.66 11.33
CA GLY A 649 -28.23 23.91 11.02
C GLY A 649 -28.90 24.25 9.68
N ASP A 650 -28.33 25.18 8.89
CA ASP A 650 -28.86 25.50 7.57
C ASP A 650 -28.49 24.42 6.53
N PRO A 651 -29.41 24.02 5.62
CA PRO A 651 -29.13 23.06 4.55
C PRO A 651 -27.90 23.37 3.71
N VAL A 652 -27.66 24.65 3.39
CA VAL A 652 -26.48 25.06 2.62
C VAL A 652 -25.19 24.66 3.33
N ALA A 653 -25.16 24.76 4.67
CA ALA A 653 -23.99 24.41 5.46
C ALA A 653 -23.77 22.90 5.54
N TYR A 654 -24.77 22.14 5.98
CA TYR A 654 -24.59 20.70 6.20
C TYR A 654 -24.52 19.91 4.89
N LEU A 655 -25.21 20.33 3.82
CA LEU A 655 -25.08 19.67 2.51
C LEU A 655 -23.71 19.91 1.90
N SER A 656 -23.15 21.12 2.01
CA SER A 656 -21.79 21.38 1.51
C SER A 656 -20.73 20.58 2.26
N ALA A 657 -20.91 20.40 3.58
CA ALA A 657 -20.03 19.56 4.40
C ALA A 657 -20.14 18.07 4.02
N GLY A 658 -21.36 17.57 3.80
CA GLY A 658 -21.60 16.23 3.26
C GLY A 658 -20.94 16.03 1.90
N THR A 659 -21.06 17.00 0.99
CA THR A 659 -20.41 16.95 -0.33
C THR A 659 -18.90 16.90 -0.23
N LEU A 660 -18.26 17.70 0.63
CA LEU A 660 -16.81 17.61 0.81
C LEU A 660 -16.41 16.22 1.35
N ALA A 661 -17.11 15.71 2.36
CA ALA A 661 -16.82 14.38 2.92
C ALA A 661 -16.93 13.28 1.86
N PHE A 662 -17.96 13.34 1.02
CA PHE A 662 -18.15 12.43 -0.11
C PHE A 662 -17.01 12.54 -1.11
N LEU A 663 -16.67 13.75 -1.58
CA LEU A 663 -15.56 13.93 -2.52
C LEU A 663 -14.25 13.36 -1.97
N VAL A 664 -13.94 13.65 -0.70
CA VAL A 664 -12.75 13.12 -0.05
C VAL A 664 -12.79 11.59 -0.02
N SER A 665 -13.89 10.95 0.38
CA SER A 665 -13.95 9.47 0.42
C SER A 665 -13.75 8.84 -0.95
N ARG A 666 -14.30 9.42 -2.02
CA ARG A 666 -14.05 8.96 -3.40
C ARG A 666 -12.58 9.07 -3.77
N LEU A 667 -11.94 10.21 -3.49
CA LEU A 667 -10.51 10.40 -3.75
C LEU A 667 -9.62 9.43 -2.94
N LEU A 668 -9.99 9.10 -1.69
CA LEU A 668 -9.29 8.10 -0.88
C LEU A 668 -9.30 6.70 -1.52
N THR A 669 -10.33 6.40 -2.32
CA THR A 669 -10.43 5.13 -3.07
C THR A 669 -9.73 5.17 -4.44
N GLY A 670 -9.13 6.30 -4.80
CA GLY A 670 -8.44 6.51 -6.08
C GLY A 670 -9.35 6.92 -7.24
N CYS A 671 -10.60 7.29 -6.98
CA CYS A 671 -11.48 7.90 -7.98
C CYS A 671 -10.90 9.25 -8.41
N ASP A 672 -10.99 9.58 -9.70
CA ASP A 672 -10.60 10.91 -10.18
C ASP A 672 -11.61 11.98 -9.72
N LEU A 673 -11.14 13.21 -9.57
CA LEU A 673 -11.95 14.28 -8.99
C LEU A 673 -13.17 14.63 -9.85
N ALA A 674 -13.07 14.54 -11.18
CA ALA A 674 -14.20 14.85 -12.06
C ALA A 674 -15.33 13.83 -11.90
N THR A 675 -15.01 12.54 -11.92
CA THR A 675 -15.98 11.46 -11.66
C THR A 675 -16.59 11.59 -10.26
N ALA A 676 -15.77 11.89 -9.24
CA ALA A 676 -16.28 12.08 -7.88
C ALA A 676 -17.27 13.25 -7.77
N VAL A 677 -17.08 14.32 -8.56
CA VAL A 677 -18.01 15.47 -8.61
C VAL A 677 -19.34 15.09 -9.23
N ASP A 678 -19.34 14.34 -10.32
CA ASP A 678 -20.57 13.87 -10.95
C ASP A 678 -21.37 12.98 -9.99
N GLU A 679 -20.71 12.03 -9.33
CA GLU A 679 -21.32 11.18 -8.30
C GLU A 679 -21.85 11.99 -7.10
N ALA A 680 -21.13 13.03 -6.69
CA ALA A 680 -21.56 13.89 -5.59
C ALA A 680 -22.78 14.76 -5.94
N LEU A 681 -22.90 15.20 -7.21
CA LEU A 681 -24.09 15.89 -7.72
C LEU A 681 -25.31 14.97 -7.76
N ASP A 682 -25.11 13.71 -8.15
CA ASP A 682 -26.15 12.69 -8.12
C ASP A 682 -26.64 12.42 -6.69
N GLU A 683 -25.72 12.22 -5.73
CA GLU A 683 -26.06 12.09 -4.31
C GLU A 683 -26.83 13.31 -3.80
N LEU A 684 -26.32 14.52 -4.07
CA LEU A 684 -26.96 15.78 -3.68
C LEU A 684 -28.40 15.91 -4.18
N SER A 685 -28.70 15.40 -5.39
CA SER A 685 -29.99 15.56 -6.04
C SER A 685 -31.17 15.03 -5.22
N GLY A 686 -30.92 14.02 -4.37
CA GLY A 686 -31.90 13.40 -3.48
C GLY A 686 -32.23 14.20 -2.21
N HIS A 687 -31.46 15.24 -1.87
CA HIS A 687 -31.60 15.96 -0.60
C HIS A 687 -32.43 17.23 -0.73
N ARG A 688 -33.29 17.48 0.27
CA ARG A 688 -34.08 18.72 0.34
C ARG A 688 -33.16 19.93 0.61
N GLY A 689 -33.30 20.99 -0.19
CA GLY A 689 -32.52 22.23 -0.04
C GLY A 689 -31.17 22.25 -0.78
N GLN A 690 -30.90 21.23 -1.60
CA GLN A 690 -29.64 21.08 -2.35
C GLN A 690 -29.38 22.12 -3.45
N GLN A 691 -30.40 22.87 -3.90
CA GLN A 691 -30.36 23.64 -5.14
C GLN A 691 -29.20 24.64 -5.19
N GLU A 692 -28.91 25.31 -4.06
CA GLU A 692 -27.80 26.24 -3.96
C GLU A 692 -26.45 25.52 -4.08
N VAL A 693 -26.25 24.44 -3.31
CA VAL A 693 -25.00 23.68 -3.30
C VAL A 693 -24.70 23.11 -4.68
N SER A 694 -25.67 22.45 -5.31
CA SER A 694 -25.51 21.88 -6.66
C SER A 694 -25.24 22.95 -7.70
N ARG A 695 -25.86 24.14 -7.59
CA ARG A 695 -25.57 25.26 -8.48
C ARG A 695 -24.13 25.74 -8.36
N LYS A 696 -23.57 25.81 -7.14
CA LYS A 696 -22.18 26.22 -6.89
C LYS A 696 -21.18 25.16 -7.34
N VAL A 697 -21.45 23.89 -7.08
CA VAL A 697 -20.62 22.75 -7.55
C VAL A 697 -20.62 22.71 -9.08
N ALA A 698 -21.78 22.79 -9.74
CA ALA A 698 -21.85 22.84 -11.19
C ALA A 698 -21.19 24.10 -11.78
N ALA A 699 -21.26 25.24 -11.09
CA ALA A 699 -20.54 26.44 -11.49
C ALA A 699 -19.01 26.23 -11.42
N ALA A 700 -18.50 25.59 -10.37
CA ALA A 700 -17.08 25.27 -10.24
C ALA A 700 -16.55 24.46 -11.43
N VAL A 701 -17.29 23.42 -11.85
CA VAL A 701 -16.96 22.61 -13.04
C VAL A 701 -16.93 23.47 -14.30
N ARG A 702 -17.94 24.32 -14.52
CA ARG A 702 -17.98 25.21 -15.68
C ARG A 702 -16.82 26.20 -15.73
N TYR A 703 -16.45 26.77 -14.58
CA TYR A 703 -15.34 27.72 -14.50
C TYR A 703 -13.98 27.04 -14.68
N ALA A 704 -13.81 25.81 -14.18
CA ALA A 704 -12.59 25.03 -14.35
C ALA A 704 -12.36 24.66 -15.83
N ALA A 705 -13.43 24.47 -16.61
CA ALA A 705 -13.35 24.23 -18.05
C ALA A 705 -13.11 25.51 -18.90
N SER A 706 -13.09 26.70 -18.27
CA SER A 706 -12.91 27.98 -18.97
C SER A 706 -11.45 28.43 -18.95
N ALA A 707 -10.94 28.89 -20.10
CA ALA A 707 -9.54 29.30 -20.24
C ALA A 707 -9.17 30.62 -19.53
N GLU A 708 -10.15 31.46 -19.14
CA GLU A 708 -9.92 32.79 -18.54
C GLU A 708 -10.89 33.10 -17.39
N THR A 709 -10.74 32.43 -16.26
CA THR A 709 -11.50 32.75 -15.04
C THR A 709 -10.73 33.73 -14.14
N THR A 710 -11.25 34.94 -13.97
CA THR A 710 -10.73 35.95 -13.05
C THR A 710 -11.36 35.81 -11.65
N PRO A 711 -10.71 36.28 -10.57
CA PRO A 711 -11.30 36.29 -9.23
C PRO A 711 -12.68 36.97 -9.19
N THR A 712 -12.85 38.10 -9.89
CA THR A 712 -14.14 38.80 -9.98
C THR A 712 -15.24 37.98 -10.68
N HIS A 713 -14.89 37.22 -11.72
CA HIS A 713 -15.84 36.32 -12.37
C HIS A 713 -16.23 35.16 -11.44
N LEU A 714 -15.27 34.62 -10.69
CA LEU A 714 -15.51 33.59 -9.69
C LEU A 714 -16.41 34.10 -8.55
N GLU A 715 -16.19 35.33 -8.09
CA GLU A 715 -17.01 36.00 -7.08
C GLU A 715 -18.46 36.20 -7.55
N THR A 716 -18.65 36.57 -8.81
CA THR A 716 -19.98 36.78 -9.39
C THR A 716 -20.72 35.46 -9.59
N GLY A 717 -20.02 34.41 -10.01
CA GLY A 717 -20.62 33.11 -10.32
C GLY A 717 -20.81 32.17 -9.14
N ILE A 718 -19.81 32.10 -8.26
CA ILE A 718 -19.75 31.20 -7.10
C ILE A 718 -19.88 31.96 -5.79
N GLY A 719 -19.35 33.16 -5.63
CA GLY A 719 -19.43 33.93 -4.38
C GLY A 719 -18.07 34.15 -3.74
N ASN A 720 -18.05 34.47 -2.45
CA ASN A 720 -16.84 34.99 -1.77
C ASN A 720 -16.36 34.12 -0.60
N GLY A 721 -16.85 32.89 -0.51
CA GLY A 721 -16.42 31.90 0.48
C GLY A 721 -17.05 32.05 1.87
N TRP A 722 -17.91 33.05 2.14
CA TRP A 722 -18.55 33.19 3.46
C TRP A 722 -19.65 32.15 3.69
N SER A 723 -20.41 31.79 2.64
CA SER A 723 -21.32 30.65 2.68
C SER A 723 -20.56 29.34 2.46
N ALA A 724 -21.04 28.26 3.04
CA ALA A 724 -20.46 26.94 2.87
C ALA A 724 -20.45 26.47 1.41
N ALA A 725 -21.49 26.79 0.64
CA ALA A 725 -21.56 26.44 -0.77
C ALA A 725 -20.59 27.29 -1.62
N ASP A 726 -20.36 28.55 -1.26
CA ASP A 726 -19.36 29.39 -1.92
C ASP A 726 -17.96 28.81 -1.67
N ALA A 727 -17.66 28.46 -0.41
CA ALA A 727 -16.34 27.93 -0.04
C ALA A 727 -16.06 26.59 -0.72
N LEU A 728 -17.05 25.69 -0.73
CA LEU A 728 -16.99 24.43 -1.45
C LEU A 728 -16.75 24.65 -2.95
N GLY A 729 -17.51 25.55 -3.58
CA GLY A 729 -17.42 25.81 -5.01
C GLY A 729 -16.07 26.41 -5.44
N ILE A 730 -15.55 27.40 -4.71
CA ILE A 730 -14.25 28.03 -5.02
C ILE A 730 -13.11 27.04 -4.80
N GLY A 731 -13.13 26.31 -3.68
CA GLY A 731 -12.11 25.31 -3.38
C GLY A 731 -12.09 24.17 -4.40
N LEU A 732 -13.27 23.71 -4.83
CA LEU A 732 -13.42 22.69 -5.86
C LEU A 732 -12.96 23.19 -7.23
N TYR A 733 -13.30 24.42 -7.61
CA TYR A 733 -12.83 25.05 -8.84
C TYR A 733 -11.29 25.02 -8.90
N ALA A 734 -10.62 25.48 -7.84
CA ALA A 734 -9.17 25.52 -7.79
C ALA A 734 -8.55 24.12 -7.85
N ALA A 735 -9.17 23.13 -7.19
CA ALA A 735 -8.72 21.73 -7.23
C ALA A 735 -8.85 21.13 -8.64
N LEU A 736 -9.96 21.38 -9.34
CA LEU A 736 -10.19 20.91 -10.72
C LEU A 736 -9.21 21.52 -11.72
N VAL A 737 -8.86 22.82 -11.57
CA VAL A 737 -7.90 23.50 -12.46
C VAL A 737 -6.47 22.98 -12.27
N ALA A 738 -6.10 22.67 -11.03
CA ALA A 738 -4.73 22.35 -10.68
C ALA A 738 -4.33 20.88 -10.88
N ASP A 739 -5.30 19.98 -11.07
CA ASP A 739 -5.09 18.55 -11.32
C ASP A 739 -4.05 17.89 -10.39
N GLY A 740 -4.23 18.07 -9.08
CA GLY A 740 -3.34 17.51 -8.06
C GLY A 740 -2.10 18.34 -7.72
N ASP A 741 -1.81 19.45 -8.42
CA ASP A 741 -0.70 20.34 -8.09
C ASP A 741 -1.08 21.38 -7.01
N ILE A 742 -0.67 21.13 -5.77
CA ILE A 742 -0.98 21.99 -4.63
C ILE A 742 -0.37 23.41 -4.74
N ASP A 743 0.74 23.58 -5.46
CA ASP A 743 1.39 24.89 -5.64
C ASP A 743 0.62 25.79 -6.61
N VAL A 744 -0.14 25.16 -7.51
CA VAL A 744 -1.06 25.85 -8.42
C VAL A 744 -2.41 26.06 -7.73
N ALA A 745 -2.92 25.04 -7.05
CA ALA A 745 -4.26 25.05 -6.48
C ALA A 745 -4.45 26.06 -5.36
N LEU A 746 -3.51 26.11 -4.41
CA LEU A 746 -3.68 26.93 -3.22
C LEU A 746 -3.73 28.45 -3.54
N PRO A 747 -2.84 29.02 -4.37
CA PRO A 747 -2.98 30.42 -4.79
C PRO A 747 -4.31 30.69 -5.51
N LEU A 748 -4.80 29.78 -6.35
CA LEU A 748 -6.10 29.94 -7.01
C LEU A 748 -7.26 29.97 -6.02
N ALA A 749 -7.18 29.16 -4.96
CA ALA A 749 -8.24 29.04 -3.96
C ALA A 749 -8.29 30.23 -3.00
N VAL A 750 -7.17 30.87 -2.67
CA VAL A 750 -7.12 31.93 -1.64
C VAL A 750 -7.21 33.35 -2.21
N ASN A 751 -6.85 33.55 -3.48
CA ASN A 751 -6.77 34.87 -4.11
C ASN A 751 -8.11 35.34 -4.70
N HIS A 752 -9.07 35.58 -3.81
CA HIS A 752 -10.35 36.22 -4.09
C HIS A 752 -10.79 37.00 -2.84
N SER A 753 -11.80 37.86 -2.98
CA SER A 753 -12.37 38.59 -1.86
C SER A 753 -13.13 37.66 -0.91
N GLY A 754 -13.14 37.98 0.38
CA GLY A 754 -13.94 37.25 1.38
C GLY A 754 -13.15 36.15 2.10
N ASN A 755 -13.77 34.99 2.36
CA ASN A 755 -13.19 33.98 3.25
C ASN A 755 -12.18 33.06 2.53
N SER A 756 -10.99 33.60 2.26
CA SER A 756 -9.86 32.89 1.65
C SER A 756 -9.34 31.70 2.48
N ALA A 757 -9.55 31.70 3.80
CA ALA A 757 -9.06 30.64 4.67
C ALA A 757 -9.81 29.32 4.42
N THR A 758 -11.15 29.37 4.42
CA THR A 758 -11.95 28.15 4.23
C THR A 758 -11.91 27.64 2.79
N THR A 759 -11.81 28.52 1.79
CA THR A 759 -11.65 28.10 0.39
C THR A 759 -10.30 27.41 0.16
N GLY A 760 -9.22 27.97 0.73
CA GLY A 760 -7.91 27.34 0.78
C GLY A 760 -7.97 25.96 1.44
N ALA A 761 -8.65 25.85 2.58
CA ALA A 761 -8.81 24.58 3.30
C ALA A 761 -9.56 23.50 2.48
N VAL A 762 -10.67 23.86 1.83
CA VAL A 762 -11.42 22.94 0.96
C VAL A 762 -10.53 22.49 -0.20
N CYS A 763 -9.88 23.43 -0.89
CA CYS A 763 -9.00 23.14 -2.02
C CYS A 763 -7.85 22.20 -1.60
N GLY A 764 -7.16 22.55 -0.52
CA GLY A 764 -6.06 21.75 -0.01
C GLY A 764 -6.51 20.34 0.44
N SER A 765 -7.72 20.21 0.98
CA SER A 765 -8.29 18.88 1.31
C SER A 765 -8.44 18.01 0.07
N LEU A 766 -9.02 18.56 -1.00
CA LEU A 766 -9.28 17.83 -2.24
C LEU A 766 -7.98 17.49 -2.98
N VAL A 767 -7.09 18.47 -3.15
CA VAL A 767 -5.81 18.27 -3.84
C VAL A 767 -4.89 17.35 -3.04
N GLY A 768 -4.87 17.50 -1.72
CA GLY A 768 -4.15 16.59 -0.83
C GLY A 768 -4.68 15.15 -0.88
N ALA A 769 -6.01 14.96 -0.93
CA ALA A 769 -6.62 13.65 -1.11
C ALA A 769 -6.38 13.05 -2.51
N GLN A 770 -6.24 13.89 -3.54
CA GLN A 770 -5.95 13.46 -4.90
C GLN A 770 -4.48 13.06 -5.08
N ALA A 771 -3.54 13.85 -4.54
CA ALA A 771 -2.11 13.70 -4.77
C ALA A 771 -1.38 12.85 -3.71
N GLY A 772 -1.87 12.84 -2.46
CA GLY A 772 -1.19 12.23 -1.33
C GLY A 772 -0.21 13.17 -0.61
N ALA A 773 0.03 12.92 0.69
CA ALA A 773 0.91 13.73 1.52
C ALA A 773 2.35 13.77 1.02
N ALA A 774 2.84 12.66 0.45
CA ALA A 774 4.19 12.57 -0.11
C ALA A 774 4.43 13.54 -1.29
N LYS A 775 3.37 14.03 -1.93
CA LYS A 775 3.45 15.01 -3.03
C LYS A 775 3.35 16.47 -2.55
N ILE A 776 3.05 16.71 -1.28
CA ILE A 776 3.00 18.07 -0.72
C ILE A 776 4.44 18.61 -0.57
N PRO A 777 4.80 19.73 -1.23
CA PRO A 777 6.14 20.30 -1.13
C PRO A 777 6.55 20.63 0.31
N ASP A 778 7.81 20.33 0.65
CA ASP A 778 8.36 20.50 2.00
C ASP A 778 8.17 21.90 2.58
N ARG A 779 8.18 22.93 1.73
CA ARG A 779 7.99 24.33 2.16
C ARG A 779 6.64 24.59 2.81
N TRP A 780 5.61 23.84 2.45
CA TRP A 780 4.30 23.95 3.08
C TRP A 780 4.23 23.18 4.40
N ARG A 781 4.91 22.04 4.49
CA ARG A 781 4.90 21.16 5.66
C ARG A 781 5.81 21.67 6.80
N THR A 782 7.01 22.11 6.45
CA THR A 782 8.04 22.54 7.41
C THR A 782 7.61 23.77 8.20
N GLU A 783 6.89 24.69 7.55
CA GLU A 783 6.41 25.93 8.15
C GLU A 783 4.99 25.81 8.73
N LEU A 784 4.40 24.60 8.77
CA LEU A 784 3.06 24.41 9.31
C LEU A 784 3.08 24.28 10.83
N GLU A 785 2.34 25.15 11.53
CA GLU A 785 2.13 25.03 12.96
C GLU A 785 1.44 23.69 13.30
N LEU A 786 1.96 22.99 14.31
CA LEU A 786 1.47 21.68 14.76
C LEU A 786 1.50 20.56 13.71
N HIS A 787 2.40 20.64 12.72
CA HIS A 787 2.63 19.59 11.73
C HIS A 787 2.64 18.17 12.35
N ASP A 788 3.48 17.93 13.35
CA ASP A 788 3.64 16.60 13.95
C ASP A 788 2.35 16.10 14.64
N VAL A 789 1.55 17.01 15.20
CA VAL A 789 0.26 16.66 15.83
C VAL A 789 -0.78 16.32 14.77
N ILE A 790 -0.81 17.07 13.67
CA ILE A 790 -1.68 16.81 12.52
C ILE A 790 -1.34 15.43 11.92
N GLU A 791 -0.05 15.19 11.67
CA GLU A 791 0.44 13.94 11.12
C GLU A 791 0.12 12.75 12.03
N GLN A 792 0.40 12.88 13.33
CA GLN A 792 0.11 11.83 14.32
C GLN A 792 -1.40 11.52 14.40
N LEU A 793 -2.28 12.54 14.43
CA LEU A 793 -3.74 12.33 14.45
C LEU A 793 -4.24 11.66 13.17
N ALA A 794 -3.76 12.08 12.00
CA ALA A 794 -4.15 11.48 10.72
C ALA A 794 -3.66 10.04 10.60
N HIS A 795 -2.45 9.75 11.09
CA HIS A 795 -1.92 8.41 11.21
C HIS A 795 -2.75 7.55 12.18
N ASP A 796 -3.09 8.08 13.35
CA ASP A 796 -3.88 7.35 14.34
C ASP A 796 -5.29 7.06 13.83
N ALA A 797 -5.92 7.99 13.11
CA ALA A 797 -7.20 7.74 12.43
C ALA A 797 -7.08 6.64 11.36
N SER A 798 -6.00 6.68 10.59
CA SER A 798 -5.67 5.64 9.61
C SER A 798 -5.44 4.25 10.22
N LEU A 799 -5.00 4.20 11.48
CA LEU A 799 -4.87 2.96 12.25
C LEU A 799 -6.24 2.51 12.78
N GLU A 800 -7.00 3.39 13.43
CA GLU A 800 -8.33 3.09 14.01
C GLU A 800 -9.32 2.56 12.96
N PHE A 801 -9.33 3.19 11.80
CA PHE A 801 -10.20 2.83 10.70
C PHE A 801 -9.51 1.85 9.74
N GLY A 802 -8.25 1.50 10.00
CA GLY A 802 -7.52 0.49 9.24
C GLY A 802 -7.91 -0.95 9.63
N PRO A 803 -7.27 -1.95 9.01
CA PRO A 803 -7.65 -3.35 9.17
C PRO A 803 -7.35 -3.92 10.57
N HIS A 804 -6.37 -3.34 11.26
CA HIS A 804 -5.86 -3.82 12.54
C HIS A 804 -5.79 -2.66 13.53
N PRO A 805 -6.95 -2.19 14.02
CA PRO A 805 -6.98 -1.01 14.87
C PRO A 805 -6.34 -1.34 16.24
N PRO A 806 -5.48 -0.47 16.80
CA PRO A 806 -4.73 -0.79 18.01
C PRO A 806 -5.65 -0.99 19.22
N ASP A 807 -5.32 -1.94 20.10
CA ASP A 807 -6.10 -2.29 21.30
C ASP A 807 -5.23 -2.30 22.56
N THR A 808 -4.16 -1.52 22.55
CA THR A 808 -3.21 -1.37 23.67
C THR A 808 -3.73 -0.39 24.71
N GLU A 809 -3.28 -0.50 25.96
CA GLU A 809 -3.60 0.46 27.03
C GLU A 809 -3.18 1.90 26.69
N ASP A 810 -2.06 2.06 25.98
CA ASP A 810 -1.62 3.37 25.46
C ASP A 810 -2.61 3.97 24.44
N TRP A 811 -3.32 3.11 23.69
CA TRP A 811 -4.29 3.54 22.70
C TRP A 811 -5.56 4.05 23.37
N THR A 812 -6.09 3.28 24.32
CA THR A 812 -7.28 3.65 25.09
C THR A 812 -7.02 4.83 26.03
N THR A 813 -5.77 5.06 26.44
CA THR A 813 -5.36 6.27 27.17
C THR A 813 -5.34 7.51 26.27
N ARG A 814 -4.82 7.38 25.03
CA ARG A 814 -4.85 8.48 24.05
C ARG A 814 -6.28 8.79 23.57
N TYR A 815 -7.07 7.75 23.33
CA TYR A 815 -8.43 7.83 22.82
C TYR A 815 -9.43 7.14 23.75
N PRO A 816 -9.74 7.74 24.92
CA PRO A 816 -10.73 7.17 25.84
C PRO A 816 -12.11 7.04 25.18
N PRO A 817 -12.79 5.89 25.32
CA PRO A 817 -14.18 5.75 24.89
C PRO A 817 -15.07 6.74 25.67
N THR A 818 -16.06 7.33 24.99
CA THR A 818 -16.93 8.43 25.50
C THR A 818 -18.35 7.97 25.77
#